data_AF-A0A673AY24-F1
#
_entry.id   AF-A0A673AY24-F1
#
_cell.length_a   1.000
_cell.length_b   1.000
_cell.length_c   1.000
_cell.angle_alpha   90.00
_cell.angle_beta   90.00
_cell.angle_gamma   90.00
#
_symmetry.space_group_name_H-M   'P 1'
#
loop_
_entity.id
_entity.type
_entity.pdbx_description
1 polymer ?
#
loop_
_entity_poly.entity_id
_entity_poly.type
_entity_poly.pdbx_seq_one_letter_code
_entity_poly.pdbx_strand_id
1 'polypeptide(L)'
;MCLISLFIGSDNFFSLLQVALPDPSASPPSLHHHFSFPPPGGWFRVGVLGPWGCDPIFAKALPSVAAQLAVNRINKDPSLSFAHTFEYIVLQEPCETSRALEAFVGFHTKASAYIGPSNPGYCDSASMLTKGWNKALFPWGCVGYEMDNVRSHPTFARSMPRPTWVLLNMMKYFKWAQVAIISSSEDIWVETATKVADSLRSHGLPVRLVIFMENTPHGIRRTLAKVRKRRELRVVILCMHSALIGGEAQKLLLETAYDMQMIDGSLVFVPYDTLLYSLPYRNVTYPALKNNSKLLRAYDAVLTITIDSPQVSFYEAFREAMDRREVARTVKPHQVSPLFGTIYSSIVFTAHAVHRLRKSGEWMSGGNLAQHTRNLAFQGFSHPIKTNSSGAALLNYLILDTNGLSWELKPTYRIDMENHMVHFLGREIHFPRGYGPRKDSLCWFTPGVLCSGGVDLFFTISMFLGAITSCAFLGTLIYFIRRRVAKIRMIKGPNKILLTLEDVTFINPSLSNKKLSLDDSRASGMRSISDHSVTSPVSTQSPATYENTNVVIFEGDWAWLKRLPHGTFSSINPKTSDVFELMKDMRHENVNPFLGFFHDCGVFAIMTEFCSRGSLEDLLLNDDVKLDWMFKSSLLLDLIKGMKYLHHRGVCHSRLKSRNCVVDGRFVLKVTDYGYSEVVEAQRFPYIEPPPEELLWTAPEILRTGQGGFHGTLPGDVYSFAIIMQEVVIRGPPFCMLDLPATELIEKLCRPPPLCRPVVSPDYAPLECIQLMKQCWNEQPDKRPTFEDVFDQFKNINKGKKTNIIDSMLRMLEQYSSNLEELIRERTEELEIEKQKTEKLLTQMLPPSVAEALKVGGTVVPEHFESASLYFSDIVGFTTISANSEPIEVVDLLNDLYTVFDAIIGNHDVYKVETIGDAYMVSSGVPVLNDNRHAAEIANMALDILSAVGTFKMRHMPDVPVRIRIGLHTGPVVAGVVGLTMPRYCLFGDTVTTASRMESSGLPYRIHVHQSTVKILRELNLGYKVELRGRTEVRGKGIEETYWLVGRDGFTKPLPVPPEPG
;
A
#
# COMPACT_ATOMS: atom_id res chain seq x y z
N MET A 1 17.44 1.70 -26.17
CA MET A 1 18.68 2.42 -26.55
C MET A 1 19.89 1.84 -25.79
N CYS A 2 19.95 0.51 -25.59
CA CYS A 2 20.94 -0.14 -24.72
C CYS A 2 21.94 -1.04 -25.47
N LEU A 3 22.12 -0.85 -26.78
CA LEU A 3 23.01 -1.70 -27.59
C LEU A 3 23.98 -0.91 -28.48
N ILE A 4 24.13 0.41 -28.27
CA ILE A 4 25.03 1.26 -29.07
C ILE A 4 25.74 2.27 -28.14
N SER A 5 26.66 1.80 -27.31
CA SER A 5 27.65 2.66 -26.61
C SER A 5 28.94 1.91 -26.26
N LEU A 6 29.21 0.79 -26.93
CA LEU A 6 30.48 0.04 -26.81
C LEU A 6 31.46 0.35 -27.95
N PHE A 7 31.27 1.47 -28.64
CA PHE A 7 32.24 2.00 -29.59
C PHE A 7 32.64 3.41 -29.24
N ILE A 8 33.84 3.53 -28.67
CA ILE A 8 34.95 4.35 -29.16
C ILE A 8 36.16 4.00 -28.30
N GLY A 9 37.22 3.57 -28.98
CA GLY A 9 38.44 3.03 -28.41
C GLY A 9 39.16 3.93 -27.43
N SER A 10 39.78 3.23 -26.49
CA SER A 10 40.72 3.64 -25.46
C SER A 10 42.05 4.11 -26.06
N ASP A 11 42.14 5.38 -26.45
CA ASP A 11 43.43 6.05 -26.66
C ASP A 11 43.52 7.47 -26.06
N ASN A 12 42.47 7.94 -25.37
CA ASN A 12 42.46 9.27 -24.75
C ASN A 12 42.19 9.29 -23.24
N PHE A 13 42.16 8.14 -22.58
CA PHE A 13 41.95 8.10 -21.12
C PHE A 13 43.24 8.18 -20.30
N PHE A 14 44.42 7.95 -20.91
CA PHE A 14 45.70 7.92 -20.20
C PHE A 14 46.52 9.22 -20.23
N SER A 15 46.06 10.29 -20.91
CA SER A 15 46.77 11.58 -20.94
C SER A 15 46.23 12.63 -19.97
N LEU A 16 45.17 12.34 -19.20
CA LEU A 16 44.51 13.33 -18.33
C LEU A 16 44.64 13.07 -16.82
N LEU A 17 45.40 12.06 -16.40
CA LEU A 17 45.67 11.81 -14.98
C LEU A 17 47.15 11.50 -14.71
N GLN A 18 48.02 12.43 -15.08
CA GLN A 18 49.37 12.49 -14.51
C GLN A 18 49.86 13.93 -14.40
N VAL A 19 49.36 14.66 -13.40
CA VAL A 19 50.12 15.74 -12.74
C VAL A 19 49.91 15.63 -11.21
N ALA A 20 51.02 15.26 -10.55
CA ALA A 20 51.41 15.48 -9.16
C ALA A 20 50.81 14.63 -8.02
N LEU A 21 51.54 13.57 -7.64
CA LEU A 21 52.04 13.40 -6.26
C LEU A 21 53.53 12.98 -6.31
N PRO A 22 54.43 13.53 -5.47
CA PRO A 22 55.88 13.27 -5.51
C PRO A 22 56.36 12.15 -4.57
N ASP A 23 57.59 11.70 -4.85
CA ASP A 23 58.39 10.62 -4.23
C ASP A 23 58.58 10.66 -2.69
N PRO A 24 58.82 9.50 -2.05
CA PRO A 24 59.05 9.35 -0.61
C PRO A 24 60.55 9.32 -0.28
N SER A 25 61.19 10.48 -0.18
CA SER A 25 62.52 10.58 0.47
C SER A 25 62.73 11.94 1.15
N ALA A 26 61.95 12.22 2.19
CA ALA A 26 62.28 13.27 3.17
C ALA A 26 61.62 12.96 4.53
N SER A 27 62.43 12.83 5.56
CA SER A 27 62.02 12.81 6.97
C SER A 27 61.45 14.19 7.40
N PRO A 28 60.66 14.26 8.48
CA PRO A 28 59.38 14.96 8.48
C PRO A 28 59.49 16.47 8.69
N PRO A 29 58.70 17.29 7.97
CA PRO A 29 58.25 18.56 8.49
C PRO A 29 56.86 18.39 9.11
N SER A 30 56.74 18.92 10.32
CA SER A 30 55.52 19.20 11.09
C SER A 30 54.20 19.27 10.32
N LEU A 31 53.16 18.64 10.91
CA LEU A 31 51.74 18.90 10.65
C LEU A 31 51.49 20.39 10.32
N HIS A 32 50.97 20.67 9.14
CA HIS A 32 50.04 21.76 8.77
C HIS A 32 50.17 22.08 7.28
N HIS A 33 49.30 21.54 6.41
CA HIS A 33 49.08 22.13 5.08
C HIS A 33 47.61 22.05 4.61
N HIS A 34 46.97 23.21 4.73
CA HIS A 34 45.97 23.87 3.88
C HIS A 34 44.91 23.07 3.11
N PHE A 35 43.67 23.17 3.62
CA PHE A 35 42.42 22.86 2.93
C PHE A 35 42.10 23.86 1.80
N SER A 36 41.46 23.30 0.77
CA SER A 36 40.86 23.79 -0.48
C SER A 36 39.94 25.03 -0.45
N PHE A 37 40.34 26.10 0.23
CA PHE A 37 39.78 27.44 0.02
C PHE A 37 40.86 28.38 -0.54
N PRO A 38 40.49 29.29 -1.47
CA PRO A 38 41.46 30.21 -2.04
C PRO A 38 42.14 31.04 -0.94
N PRO A 39 43.44 31.37 -1.09
CA PRO A 39 44.12 32.28 -0.18
C PRO A 39 43.44 33.67 -0.17
N PRO A 40 43.66 34.49 0.87
CA PRO A 40 43.10 35.85 0.92
C PRO A 40 43.52 36.63 -0.33
N GLY A 41 42.55 36.89 -1.23
CA GLY A 41 42.76 37.47 -2.56
C GLY A 41 42.29 36.60 -3.75
N GLY A 42 41.83 35.36 -3.53
CA GLY A 42 41.31 34.49 -4.59
C GLY A 42 39.80 34.60 -4.85
N TRP A 43 39.34 33.87 -5.87
CA TRP A 43 37.98 33.93 -6.38
C TRP A 43 37.05 33.00 -5.61
N PHE A 44 35.89 33.49 -5.12
CA PHE A 44 34.86 32.65 -4.51
C PHE A 44 33.81 32.29 -5.54
N ARG A 45 33.86 31.05 -6.07
CA ARG A 45 33.01 30.61 -7.16
C ARG A 45 31.76 29.91 -6.65
N VAL A 46 30.58 30.41 -7.00
CA VAL A 46 29.28 29.85 -6.63
C VAL A 46 28.72 28.99 -7.77
N GLY A 47 28.40 27.73 -7.48
CA GLY A 47 27.82 26.79 -8.44
C GLY A 47 26.29 26.81 -8.36
N VAL A 48 25.61 27.19 -9.45
CA VAL A 48 24.15 27.26 -9.52
C VAL A 48 23.61 26.01 -10.22
N LEU A 49 23.01 25.11 -9.45
CA LEU A 49 22.54 23.79 -9.88
C LEU A 49 21.08 23.81 -10.32
N GLY A 50 20.78 23.21 -11.47
CA GLY A 50 19.40 23.04 -11.94
C GLY A 50 19.30 22.33 -13.29
N PRO A 51 18.10 21.86 -13.65
CA PRO A 51 17.83 21.21 -14.94
C PRO A 51 17.67 22.22 -16.10
N TRP A 52 18.60 23.18 -16.23
CA TRP A 52 18.46 24.34 -17.12
C TRP A 52 18.38 24.04 -18.62
N GLY A 53 18.88 22.89 -19.08
CA GLY A 53 18.93 22.48 -20.48
C GLY A 53 17.87 21.45 -20.89
N CYS A 54 17.32 20.68 -19.94
CA CYS A 54 16.29 19.68 -20.25
C CYS A 54 14.88 20.13 -19.86
N ASP A 55 14.73 21.06 -18.92
CA ASP A 55 13.42 21.60 -18.54
C ASP A 55 13.27 23.06 -19.02
N PRO A 56 12.37 23.31 -20.00
CA PRO A 56 12.22 24.63 -20.60
C PRO A 56 11.61 25.67 -19.65
N ILE A 57 10.87 25.25 -18.60
CA ILE A 57 10.27 26.17 -17.63
C ILE A 57 11.32 26.61 -16.60
N PHE A 58 12.18 25.71 -16.13
CA PHE A 58 13.35 26.09 -15.33
C PHE A 58 14.32 26.97 -16.13
N ALA A 59 14.52 26.69 -17.43
CA ALA A 59 15.36 27.51 -18.31
C ALA A 59 14.88 28.97 -18.42
N LYS A 60 13.56 29.22 -18.37
CA LYS A 60 12.98 30.58 -18.37
C LYS A 60 13.37 31.40 -17.14
N ALA A 61 13.96 30.81 -16.10
CA ALA A 61 14.52 31.55 -14.98
C ALA A 61 15.84 32.28 -15.33
N LEU A 62 16.40 32.04 -16.53
CA LEU A 62 17.64 32.66 -17.02
C LEU A 62 18.77 32.59 -15.97
N PRO A 63 19.17 31.38 -15.52
CA PRO A 63 20.07 31.20 -14.37
C PRO A 63 21.41 31.93 -14.53
N SER A 64 21.97 31.95 -15.74
CA SER A 64 23.21 32.68 -16.02
C SER A 64 23.06 34.19 -15.85
N VAL A 65 21.94 34.75 -16.32
CA VAL A 65 21.66 36.20 -16.21
C VAL A 65 21.39 36.57 -14.75
N ALA A 66 20.62 35.75 -14.02
CA ALA A 66 20.36 35.94 -12.59
C ALA A 66 21.66 35.92 -11.79
N ALA A 67 22.53 34.95 -12.05
CA ALA A 67 23.79 34.79 -11.36
C ALA A 67 24.79 35.91 -11.70
N GLN A 68 24.88 36.29 -12.98
CA GLN A 68 25.69 37.41 -13.42
C GLN A 68 25.26 38.71 -12.75
N LEU A 69 23.96 38.98 -12.70
CA LEU A 69 23.42 40.18 -12.06
C LEU A 69 23.75 40.22 -10.56
N ALA A 70 23.57 39.09 -9.87
CA ALA A 70 23.89 38.97 -8.44
C ALA A 70 25.38 39.23 -8.17
N VAL A 71 26.26 38.49 -8.87
CA VAL A 71 27.71 38.60 -8.71
C VAL A 71 28.21 40.01 -9.04
N ASN A 72 27.72 40.62 -10.12
CA ASN A 72 28.10 41.98 -10.50
C ASN A 72 27.72 43.01 -9.44
N ARG A 73 26.55 42.87 -8.81
CA ARG A 73 26.13 43.78 -7.73
C ARG A 73 26.93 43.53 -6.45
N ILE A 74 27.19 42.27 -6.09
CA ILE A 74 28.01 41.90 -4.92
C ILE A 74 29.44 42.47 -5.06
N ASN A 75 30.07 42.29 -6.22
CA ASN A 75 31.44 42.77 -6.46
C ASN A 75 31.55 44.31 -6.53
N LYS A 76 30.44 45.02 -6.80
CA LYS A 76 30.37 46.49 -6.76
C LYS A 76 30.07 47.04 -5.36
N ASP A 77 29.49 46.23 -4.48
CA ASP A 77 29.13 46.66 -3.13
C ASP A 77 30.35 46.58 -2.19
N PRO A 78 30.93 47.71 -1.75
CA PRO A 78 32.12 47.71 -0.92
C PRO A 78 31.89 47.07 0.46
N SER A 79 30.64 46.98 0.92
CA SER A 79 30.30 46.28 2.17
C SER A 79 30.43 44.76 2.05
N LEU A 80 30.32 44.21 0.84
CA LEU A 80 30.42 42.79 0.54
C LEU A 80 31.73 42.41 -0.18
N SER A 81 32.38 43.34 -0.88
CA SER A 81 33.53 43.07 -1.77
C SER A 81 34.91 43.13 -1.10
N PHE A 82 35.01 43.20 0.22
CA PHE A 82 36.24 43.63 0.92
C PHE A 82 37.49 42.75 0.74
N ALA A 83 37.41 41.56 0.11
CA ALA A 83 38.61 40.72 -0.09
C ALA A 83 38.55 39.58 -1.12
N HIS A 84 37.38 39.23 -1.67
CA HIS A 84 37.24 38.15 -2.66
C HIS A 84 36.36 38.62 -3.81
N THR A 85 36.78 38.33 -5.04
CA THR A 85 35.93 38.49 -6.21
C THR A 85 34.99 37.30 -6.28
N PHE A 86 33.68 37.55 -6.20
CA PHE A 86 32.69 36.52 -6.45
C PHE A 86 32.67 36.17 -7.93
N GLU A 87 32.55 34.89 -8.20
CA GLU A 87 32.35 34.31 -9.52
C GLU A 87 31.16 33.36 -9.46
N TYR A 88 30.56 33.09 -10.62
CA TYR A 88 29.51 32.07 -10.71
C TYR A 88 29.84 31.08 -11.82
N ILE A 89 29.28 29.88 -11.66
CA ILE A 89 29.22 28.87 -12.72
C ILE A 89 27.82 28.26 -12.70
N VAL A 90 27.17 28.21 -13.85
CA VAL A 90 25.90 27.50 -14.00
C VAL A 90 26.22 26.03 -14.27
N LEU A 91 25.71 25.17 -13.39
CA LEU A 91 25.96 23.74 -13.42
C LEU A 91 24.68 23.03 -13.89
N GLN A 92 24.79 22.37 -15.04
CA GLN A 92 23.66 21.74 -15.72
C GLN A 92 23.37 20.35 -15.14
N GLU A 93 22.16 20.15 -14.62
CA GLU A 93 21.68 18.85 -14.16
C GLU A 93 20.84 18.17 -15.24
N PRO A 94 20.99 16.87 -15.47
CA PRO A 94 19.98 16.05 -16.14
C PRO A 94 18.64 16.08 -15.37
N CYS A 95 17.53 15.86 -16.08
CA CYS A 95 16.20 15.83 -15.48
C CYS A 95 15.92 14.51 -14.73
N GLU A 96 16.62 13.43 -15.12
CA GLU A 96 16.59 12.14 -14.42
C GLU A 96 17.38 12.20 -13.11
N THR A 97 16.77 11.77 -12.00
CA THR A 97 17.35 11.92 -10.65
C THR A 97 18.69 11.20 -10.49
N SER A 98 18.83 9.99 -11.02
CA SER A 98 20.06 9.19 -10.95
C SER A 98 21.22 9.88 -11.68
N ARG A 99 20.97 10.36 -12.90
CA ARG A 99 21.96 11.09 -13.71
C ARG A 99 22.26 12.48 -13.15
N ALA A 100 21.29 13.13 -12.50
CA ALA A 100 21.52 14.38 -11.77
C ALA A 100 22.51 14.20 -10.63
N LEU A 101 22.39 13.13 -9.84
CA LEU A 101 23.34 12.79 -8.80
C LEU A 101 24.75 12.48 -9.38
N GLU A 102 24.83 11.71 -10.46
CA GLU A 102 26.09 11.42 -11.15
C GLU A 102 26.78 12.71 -11.62
N ALA A 103 26.03 13.60 -12.27
CA ALA A 103 26.53 14.90 -12.70
C ALA A 103 27.01 15.75 -11.51
N PHE A 104 26.28 15.74 -10.40
CA PHE A 104 26.63 16.45 -9.18
C PHE A 104 27.98 15.99 -8.60
N VAL A 105 28.25 14.68 -8.57
CA VAL A 105 29.55 14.12 -8.15
C VAL A 105 30.68 14.68 -9.04
N GLY A 106 30.45 14.79 -10.35
CA GLY A 106 31.38 15.39 -11.30
C GLY A 106 31.63 16.89 -11.10
N PHE A 107 30.83 17.57 -10.28
CA PHE A 107 31.00 19.00 -10.00
C PHE A 107 31.90 19.30 -8.81
N HIS A 108 32.40 18.31 -8.09
CA HIS A 108 33.13 18.47 -6.81
C HIS A 108 34.21 19.56 -6.80
N THR A 109 34.97 19.77 -7.89
CA THR A 109 36.03 20.81 -8.02
C THR A 109 35.57 22.11 -8.66
N LYS A 110 34.35 22.19 -9.21
CA LYS A 110 33.91 23.31 -10.06
C LYS A 110 33.47 24.57 -9.31
N ALA A 111 33.08 24.45 -8.03
CA ALA A 111 32.62 25.58 -7.23
C ALA A 111 33.06 25.47 -5.76
N SER A 112 33.08 26.59 -5.03
CA SER A 112 33.39 26.68 -3.59
C SER A 112 32.16 26.41 -2.73
N ALA A 113 30.97 26.77 -3.22
CA ALA A 113 29.68 26.46 -2.61
C ALA A 113 28.63 26.24 -3.69
N TYR A 114 27.58 25.48 -3.37
CA TYR A 114 26.54 25.11 -4.31
C TYR A 114 25.19 25.69 -3.89
N ILE A 115 24.42 26.16 -4.87
CA ILE A 115 23.04 26.62 -4.68
C ILE A 115 22.12 25.73 -5.50
N GLY A 116 21.09 25.20 -4.86
CA GLY A 116 20.34 24.03 -5.32
C GLY A 116 20.72 22.79 -4.47
N PRO A 117 20.38 21.57 -4.91
CA PRO A 117 19.76 21.24 -6.20
C PRO A 117 18.27 21.59 -6.27
N SER A 118 17.73 21.60 -7.50
CA SER A 118 16.30 21.76 -7.73
C SER A 118 15.54 20.44 -7.57
N ASN A 119 16.20 19.30 -7.84
CA ASN A 119 15.61 17.98 -7.69
C ASN A 119 15.73 17.47 -6.24
N PRO A 120 14.61 17.26 -5.53
CA PRO A 120 14.65 16.81 -4.14
C PRO A 120 15.04 15.35 -3.98
N GLY A 121 14.98 14.53 -5.03
CA GLY A 121 15.25 13.09 -5.00
C GLY A 121 16.68 12.75 -4.58
N TYR A 122 17.64 13.65 -4.81
CA TYR A 122 19.03 13.42 -4.45
C TYR A 122 19.59 14.42 -3.42
N CYS A 123 18.76 15.29 -2.85
CA CYS A 123 19.18 16.28 -1.85
C CYS A 123 19.92 15.67 -0.65
N ASP A 124 19.45 14.52 -0.15
CA ASP A 124 20.06 13.83 1.00
C ASP A 124 21.50 13.40 0.64
N SER A 125 21.68 12.80 -0.53
CA SER A 125 22.99 12.42 -1.08
C SER A 125 23.89 13.63 -1.34
N ALA A 126 23.33 14.71 -1.93
CA ALA A 126 24.07 15.95 -2.18
C ALA A 126 24.58 16.58 -0.88
N SER A 127 23.77 16.55 0.18
CA SER A 127 24.14 17.03 1.50
C SER A 127 25.28 16.20 2.12
N MET A 128 25.26 14.88 1.95
CA MET A 128 26.36 14.00 2.42
C MET A 128 27.64 14.18 1.60
N LEU A 129 27.54 14.32 0.28
CA LEU A 129 28.70 14.57 -0.59
C LEU A 129 29.36 15.91 -0.28
N THR A 130 28.56 16.97 -0.11
CA THR A 130 29.08 18.30 0.23
C THR A 130 29.69 18.35 1.63
N LYS A 131 29.18 17.55 2.58
CA LYS A 131 29.84 17.31 3.87
C LYS A 131 31.23 16.69 3.68
N GLY A 132 31.34 15.65 2.85
CA GLY A 132 32.64 15.02 2.52
C GLY A 132 33.61 15.97 1.81
N TRP A 133 33.11 16.83 0.93
CA TRP A 133 33.90 17.84 0.23
C TRP A 133 34.21 19.09 1.07
N ASN A 134 33.63 19.20 2.26
CA ASN A 134 33.66 20.40 3.10
C ASN A 134 33.23 21.68 2.36
N LYS A 135 32.15 21.59 1.57
CA LYS A 135 31.56 22.69 0.81
C LYS A 135 30.13 22.94 1.26
N ALA A 136 29.68 24.19 1.29
CA ALA A 136 28.32 24.49 1.71
C ALA A 136 27.31 24.20 0.59
N LEU A 137 26.11 23.74 0.99
CA LEU A 137 24.97 23.51 0.11
C LEU A 137 23.79 24.40 0.54
N PHE A 138 23.31 25.23 -0.39
CA PHE A 138 22.23 26.18 -0.20
C PHE A 138 21.01 25.86 -1.08
N PRO A 139 20.13 24.93 -0.66
CA PRO A 139 19.02 24.53 -1.49
C PRO A 139 17.80 25.43 -1.32
N TRP A 140 17.06 25.56 -2.42
CA TRP A 140 15.69 26.07 -2.46
C TRP A 140 14.65 24.96 -2.70
N GLY A 141 15.03 23.83 -3.31
CA GLY A 141 14.11 22.77 -3.75
C GLY A 141 13.99 21.57 -2.80
N CYS A 142 14.93 21.39 -1.87
CA CYS A 142 14.96 20.21 -1.00
C CYS A 142 13.79 20.18 -0.01
N VAL A 143 13.11 19.04 0.11
CA VAL A 143 11.88 18.91 0.94
C VAL A 143 12.10 18.07 2.21
N GLY A 144 13.08 17.16 2.20
CA GLY A 144 13.36 16.24 3.31
C GLY A 144 13.56 16.93 4.65
N TYR A 145 12.91 16.43 5.70
CA TYR A 145 12.95 17.02 7.05
C TYR A 145 14.22 16.64 7.83
N GLU A 146 14.85 15.53 7.46
CA GLU A 146 16.05 14.96 8.11
C GLU A 146 17.28 15.86 7.93
N MET A 147 17.35 16.58 6.82
CA MET A 147 18.47 17.47 6.46
C MET A 147 18.66 18.68 7.38
N ASP A 148 17.66 19.04 8.18
CA ASP A 148 17.77 20.19 9.09
C ASP A 148 18.42 19.81 10.43
N ASN A 149 18.76 18.53 10.62
CA ASN A 149 19.63 18.12 11.70
C ASN A 149 21.08 18.54 11.39
N VAL A 150 21.50 19.66 11.98
CA VAL A 150 22.83 20.25 11.83
C VAL A 150 23.96 19.27 12.16
N ARG A 151 23.75 18.29 13.05
CA ARG A 151 24.78 17.29 13.38
C ARG A 151 25.03 16.32 12.23
N SER A 152 23.96 15.89 11.57
CA SER A 152 24.05 14.97 10.43
C SER A 152 24.54 15.71 9.18
N HIS A 153 24.06 16.93 8.97
CA HIS A 153 24.26 17.76 7.78
C HIS A 153 24.88 19.13 8.11
N PRO A 154 26.15 19.17 8.55
CA PRO A 154 26.77 20.40 9.06
C PRO A 154 27.03 21.46 7.97
N THR A 155 27.13 21.06 6.71
CA THR A 155 27.40 21.96 5.56
C THR A 155 26.12 22.45 4.86
N PHE A 156 24.94 22.08 5.38
CA PHE A 156 23.65 22.36 4.77
C PHE A 156 22.99 23.59 5.43
N ALA A 157 22.55 24.56 4.63
CA ALA A 157 21.77 25.70 5.11
C ALA A 157 20.76 26.15 4.05
N ARG A 158 19.48 26.28 4.41
CA ARG A 158 18.42 26.62 3.45
C ARG A 158 18.43 28.10 3.13
N SER A 159 18.42 28.45 1.84
CA SER A 159 18.22 29.84 1.41
C SER A 159 16.74 30.25 1.41
N MET A 160 15.83 29.28 1.35
CA MET A 160 14.38 29.49 1.33
C MET A 160 13.66 28.65 2.40
N PRO A 161 12.48 29.09 2.89
CA PRO A 161 11.68 28.31 3.83
C PRO A 161 11.25 26.97 3.23
N ARG A 162 11.06 25.96 4.09
CA ARG A 162 10.54 24.66 3.68
C ARG A 162 9.10 24.80 3.15
N PRO A 163 8.81 24.44 1.89
CA PRO A 163 7.46 24.57 1.32
C PRO A 163 6.40 23.78 2.10
N THR A 164 6.77 22.62 2.66
CA THR A 164 5.86 21.78 3.45
C THR A 164 5.42 22.45 4.75
N TRP A 165 6.25 23.31 5.37
CA TRP A 165 5.85 24.08 6.54
C TRP A 165 4.81 25.15 6.22
N VAL A 166 4.92 25.78 5.05
CA VAL A 166 3.93 26.74 4.55
C VAL A 166 2.58 26.04 4.38
N LEU A 167 2.59 24.86 3.74
CA LEU A 167 1.42 24.03 3.55
C LEU A 167 0.83 23.57 4.89
N LEU A 168 1.65 23.14 5.86
CA LEU A 168 1.20 22.74 7.19
C LEU A 168 0.51 23.88 7.94
N ASN A 169 1.07 25.10 7.90
CA ASN A 169 0.46 26.27 8.55
C ASN A 169 -0.91 26.61 7.92
N MET A 170 -1.01 26.56 6.58
CA MET A 170 -2.28 26.73 5.87
C MET A 170 -3.29 25.65 6.30
N MET A 171 -2.91 24.38 6.19
CA MET A 171 -3.79 23.25 6.47
C MET A 171 -4.26 23.23 7.93
N LYS A 172 -3.38 23.59 8.87
CA LYS A 172 -3.72 23.70 10.30
C LYS A 172 -4.73 24.81 10.55
N TYR A 173 -4.57 25.96 9.90
CA TYR A 173 -5.50 27.09 10.05
C TYR A 173 -6.90 26.77 9.53
N PHE A 174 -7.00 26.22 8.31
CA PHE A 174 -8.28 25.86 7.71
C PHE A 174 -8.84 24.50 8.19
N LYS A 175 -8.05 23.74 8.96
CA LYS A 175 -8.35 22.39 9.43
C LYS A 175 -8.60 21.41 8.28
N TRP A 176 -7.71 21.36 7.31
CA TRP A 176 -7.78 20.43 6.18
C TRP A 176 -6.69 19.36 6.29
N ALA A 177 -7.03 18.19 6.83
CA ALA A 177 -6.05 17.15 7.13
C ALA A 177 -5.93 16.10 6.02
N GLN A 178 -7.00 15.85 5.26
CA GLN A 178 -7.03 14.80 4.23
C GLN A 178 -6.46 15.32 2.89
N VAL A 179 -5.27 14.85 2.54
CA VAL A 179 -4.50 15.36 1.40
C VAL A 179 -4.34 14.31 0.30
N ALA A 180 -4.43 14.74 -0.95
CA ALA A 180 -3.96 14.01 -2.11
C ALA A 180 -2.84 14.80 -2.80
N ILE A 181 -1.89 14.11 -3.43
CA ILE A 181 -0.80 14.71 -4.19
C ILE A 181 -0.85 14.15 -5.61
N ILE A 182 -0.83 15.04 -6.60
CA ILE A 182 -0.75 14.68 -8.02
C ILE A 182 0.55 15.25 -8.56
N SER A 183 1.34 14.41 -9.22
CA SER A 183 2.56 14.79 -9.92
C SER A 183 2.40 14.66 -11.42
N SER A 184 3.10 15.48 -12.19
CA SER A 184 3.39 15.18 -13.60
C SER A 184 4.42 14.04 -13.72
N SER A 185 4.64 13.53 -14.93
CA SER A 185 5.44 12.33 -15.18
C SER A 185 6.96 12.53 -15.11
N GLU A 186 7.45 13.77 -15.04
CA GLU A 186 8.88 14.04 -14.98
C GLU A 186 9.46 13.67 -13.60
N ASP A 187 10.62 13.01 -13.59
CA ASP A 187 11.29 12.49 -12.37
C ASP A 187 11.40 13.52 -11.24
N ILE A 188 11.76 14.76 -11.57
CA ILE A 188 11.88 15.85 -10.58
C ILE A 188 10.57 16.07 -9.81
N TRP A 189 9.43 15.98 -10.49
CA TRP A 189 8.11 16.19 -9.89
C TRP A 189 7.63 14.93 -9.16
N VAL A 190 7.94 13.74 -9.69
CA VAL A 190 7.66 12.45 -9.04
C VAL A 190 8.38 12.37 -7.69
N GLU A 191 9.66 12.72 -7.66
CA GLU A 191 10.46 12.80 -6.44
C GLU A 191 9.96 13.89 -5.49
N THR A 192 9.56 15.05 -6.03
CA THR A 192 8.94 16.13 -5.23
C THR A 192 7.68 15.63 -4.54
N ALA A 193 6.77 14.98 -5.27
CA ALA A 193 5.53 14.47 -4.72
C ALA A 193 5.76 13.43 -3.62
N THR A 194 6.73 12.54 -3.80
CA THR A 194 7.12 11.53 -2.81
C THR A 194 7.67 12.19 -1.54
N LYS A 195 8.65 13.10 -1.68
CA LYS A 195 9.26 13.78 -0.51
C LYS A 195 8.28 14.72 0.20
N VAL A 196 7.35 15.37 -0.52
CA VAL A 196 6.25 16.14 0.08
C VAL A 196 5.32 15.20 0.86
N ALA A 197 4.95 14.04 0.30
CA ALA A 197 4.10 13.07 0.99
C ALA A 197 4.73 12.61 2.31
N ASP A 198 6.02 12.27 2.29
CA ASP A 198 6.74 11.79 3.46
C ASP A 198 6.90 12.88 4.52
N SER A 199 7.16 14.12 4.09
CA SER A 199 7.23 15.28 4.99
C SER A 199 5.88 15.58 5.66
N LEU A 200 4.76 15.44 4.96
CA LEU A 200 3.43 15.63 5.57
C LEU A 200 3.06 14.47 6.51
N ARG A 201 3.38 13.23 6.13
CA ARG A 201 3.16 12.03 6.97
C ARG A 201 3.96 12.08 8.26
N SER A 202 5.20 12.57 8.24
CA SER A 202 6.02 12.71 9.45
C SER A 202 5.44 13.71 10.46
N HIS A 203 4.55 14.60 10.01
CA HIS A 203 3.80 15.52 10.87
C HIS A 203 2.40 15.00 11.25
N GLY A 204 2.09 13.73 10.98
CA GLY A 204 0.84 13.07 11.37
C GLY A 204 -0.34 13.29 10.41
N LEU A 205 -0.11 13.92 9.24
CA LEU A 205 -1.19 14.14 8.27
C LEU A 205 -1.43 12.92 7.36
N PRO A 206 -2.71 12.54 7.16
CA PRO A 206 -3.07 11.43 6.28
C PRO A 206 -3.01 11.84 4.80
N VAL A 207 -1.90 11.52 4.14
CA VAL A 207 -1.76 11.58 2.68
C VAL A 207 -2.40 10.33 2.06
N ARG A 208 -3.66 10.47 1.60
CA ARG A 208 -4.49 9.35 1.14
C ARG A 208 -4.13 8.84 -0.24
N LEU A 209 -3.61 9.72 -1.10
CA LEU A 209 -3.26 9.40 -2.48
C LEU A 209 -1.99 10.16 -2.87
N VAL A 210 -1.08 9.46 -3.52
CA VAL A 210 0.02 10.03 -4.31
C VAL A 210 -0.11 9.42 -5.70
N ILE A 211 -0.36 10.23 -6.72
CA ILE A 211 -0.59 9.75 -8.09
C ILE A 211 0.39 10.45 -9.03
N PHE A 212 1.11 9.64 -9.81
CA PHE A 212 1.95 10.11 -10.91
C PHE A 212 1.11 10.04 -12.19
N MET A 213 0.91 11.19 -12.81
CA MET A 213 0.00 11.37 -13.94
C MET A 213 0.73 11.10 -15.26
N GLU A 214 0.13 10.29 -16.12
CA GLU A 214 0.50 10.26 -17.52
C GLU A 214 0.01 11.53 -18.21
N ASN A 215 0.88 12.25 -18.92
CA ASN A 215 0.58 13.48 -19.65
C ASN A 215 -0.30 13.24 -20.90
N THR A 216 -1.28 12.34 -20.83
CA THR A 216 -2.28 12.05 -21.87
C THR A 216 -3.68 12.42 -21.36
N PRO A 217 -4.61 12.90 -22.21
CA PRO A 217 -5.96 13.26 -21.78
C PRO A 217 -6.70 12.12 -21.04
N HIS A 218 -6.50 10.86 -21.47
CA HIS A 218 -7.05 9.69 -20.80
C HIS A 218 -6.41 9.43 -19.42
N GLY A 219 -5.08 9.57 -19.31
CA GLY A 219 -4.35 9.42 -18.05
C GLY A 219 -4.78 10.45 -16.99
N ILE A 220 -4.97 11.71 -17.42
CA ILE A 220 -5.47 12.79 -16.57
C ILE A 220 -6.88 12.49 -16.06
N ARG A 221 -7.79 12.11 -16.97
CA ARG A 221 -9.18 11.77 -16.60
C ARG A 221 -9.24 10.58 -15.64
N ARG A 222 -8.38 9.58 -15.82
CA ARG A 222 -8.25 8.43 -14.91
C ARG A 222 -7.74 8.86 -13.54
N THR A 223 -6.77 9.77 -13.49
CA THR A 223 -6.21 10.33 -12.25
C THR A 223 -7.26 11.08 -11.46
N LEU A 224 -7.98 12.00 -12.10
CA LEU A 224 -9.08 12.76 -11.48
C LEU A 224 -10.24 11.86 -11.06
N ALA A 225 -10.53 10.79 -11.81
CA ALA A 225 -11.54 9.81 -11.40
C ALA A 225 -11.16 9.07 -10.10
N LYS A 226 -9.88 8.77 -9.88
CA LYS A 226 -9.39 8.19 -8.60
C LYS A 226 -9.56 9.19 -7.44
N VAL A 227 -9.25 10.47 -7.66
CA VAL A 227 -9.45 11.54 -6.67
C VAL A 227 -10.93 11.71 -6.35
N ARG A 228 -11.81 11.76 -7.36
CA ARG A 228 -13.26 11.92 -7.20
C ARG A 228 -13.93 10.79 -6.40
N LYS A 229 -13.39 9.56 -6.46
CA LYS A 229 -13.89 8.42 -5.68
C LYS A 229 -13.71 8.59 -4.17
N ARG A 230 -12.78 9.44 -3.72
CA ARG A 230 -12.42 9.66 -2.31
C ARG A 230 -13.04 10.97 -1.81
N ARG A 231 -14.25 10.88 -1.24
CA ARG A 231 -15.01 12.06 -0.73
C ARG A 231 -14.41 12.65 0.55
N GLU A 232 -13.49 11.94 1.18
CA GLU A 232 -12.76 12.36 2.37
C GLU A 232 -11.70 13.42 2.09
N LEU A 233 -11.25 13.58 0.84
CA LEU A 233 -10.21 14.55 0.48
C LEU A 233 -10.67 16.01 0.70
N ARG A 234 -9.72 16.89 1.02
CA ARG A 234 -9.92 18.34 1.15
C ARG A 234 -8.99 19.14 0.23
N VAL A 235 -7.72 18.74 0.19
CA VAL A 235 -6.66 19.45 -0.52
C VAL A 235 -5.99 18.50 -1.50
N VAL A 236 -5.76 19.00 -2.71
CA VAL A 236 -4.99 18.34 -3.77
C VAL A 236 -3.76 19.18 -4.08
N ILE A 237 -2.58 18.71 -3.69
CA ILE A 237 -1.30 19.38 -3.98
C ILE A 237 -0.85 18.97 -5.39
N LEU A 238 -0.54 19.95 -6.23
CA LEU A 238 -0.11 19.75 -7.61
C LEU A 238 1.40 19.94 -7.70
N CYS A 239 2.16 18.85 -7.75
CA CYS A 239 3.60 18.82 -7.97
C CYS A 239 3.90 18.81 -9.47
N MET A 240 3.91 20.00 -10.06
CA MET A 240 4.12 20.24 -11.49
C MET A 240 4.30 21.74 -11.72
N HIS A 241 4.82 22.13 -12.87
CA HIS A 241 4.90 23.55 -13.26
C HIS A 241 3.53 24.21 -13.33
N SER A 242 3.43 25.44 -12.84
CA SER A 242 2.18 26.18 -12.76
C SER A 242 1.73 26.63 -14.13
N ALA A 243 0.42 26.54 -14.37
CA ALA A 243 -0.21 27.10 -15.56
C ALA A 243 0.08 28.60 -15.72
N LEU A 244 0.33 29.34 -14.63
CA LEU A 244 0.65 30.77 -14.65
C LEU A 244 1.99 31.09 -15.33
N ILE A 245 2.95 30.17 -15.31
CA ILE A 245 4.28 30.32 -15.92
C ILE A 245 4.47 29.44 -17.18
N GLY A 246 3.38 28.83 -17.65
CA GLY A 246 3.35 28.02 -18.88
C GLY A 246 3.46 26.50 -18.67
N GLY A 247 3.10 26.00 -17.48
CA GLY A 247 2.99 24.56 -17.24
C GLY A 247 1.76 23.94 -17.91
N GLU A 248 1.98 23.17 -18.98
CA GLU A 248 0.89 22.54 -19.76
C GLU A 248 0.21 21.39 -19.01
N ALA A 249 0.95 20.58 -18.24
CA ALA A 249 0.38 19.48 -17.45
C ALA A 249 -0.66 19.98 -16.43
N GLN A 250 -0.35 21.05 -15.68
CA GLN A 250 -1.28 21.64 -14.72
C GLN A 250 -2.49 22.24 -15.42
N LYS A 251 -2.27 22.97 -16.52
CA LYS A 251 -3.35 23.56 -17.32
C LYS A 251 -4.34 22.49 -17.79
N LEU A 252 -3.85 21.41 -18.41
CA LEU A 252 -4.70 20.34 -18.93
C LEU A 252 -5.44 19.59 -17.80
N LEU A 253 -4.79 19.39 -16.65
CA LEU A 253 -5.41 18.80 -15.46
C LEU A 253 -6.56 19.66 -14.94
N LEU A 254 -6.36 20.97 -14.79
CA LEU A 254 -7.38 21.88 -14.27
C LEU A 254 -8.55 22.01 -15.25
N GLU A 255 -8.29 22.10 -16.55
CA GLU A 255 -9.34 22.10 -17.57
C GLU A 255 -10.17 20.80 -17.55
N THR A 256 -9.52 19.65 -17.33
CA THR A 256 -10.21 18.36 -17.20
C THR A 256 -11.00 18.28 -15.88
N ALA A 257 -10.49 18.86 -14.79
CA ALA A 257 -11.20 18.93 -13.51
C ALA A 257 -12.48 19.78 -13.62
N TYR A 258 -12.44 20.86 -14.40
CA TYR A 258 -13.62 21.64 -14.75
C TYR A 258 -14.66 20.80 -15.51
N ASP A 259 -14.24 20.08 -16.56
CA ASP A 259 -15.13 19.19 -17.32
C ASP A 259 -15.76 18.08 -16.46
N MET A 260 -15.02 17.61 -15.44
CA MET A 260 -15.48 16.59 -14.50
C MET A 260 -16.28 17.16 -13.32
N GLN A 261 -16.56 18.46 -13.30
CA GLN A 261 -17.29 19.19 -12.24
C GLN A 261 -16.64 19.03 -10.86
N MET A 262 -15.30 18.98 -10.80
CA MET A 262 -14.54 18.84 -9.56
C MET A 262 -14.13 20.19 -8.94
N ILE A 263 -14.75 21.28 -9.39
CA ILE A 263 -14.48 22.66 -8.95
C ILE A 263 -15.62 23.23 -8.10
N ASP A 264 -16.38 22.38 -7.41
CA ASP A 264 -17.61 22.79 -6.71
C ASP A 264 -17.39 23.36 -5.29
N GLY A 265 -16.12 23.56 -4.89
CA GLY A 265 -15.72 24.02 -3.56
C GLY A 265 -15.51 22.92 -2.53
N SER A 266 -15.84 21.66 -2.85
CA SER A 266 -15.59 20.52 -1.93
C SER A 266 -14.11 20.14 -1.81
N LEU A 267 -13.31 20.51 -2.82
CA LEU A 267 -11.88 20.26 -2.94
C LEU A 267 -11.17 21.54 -3.37
N VAL A 268 -9.93 21.70 -2.92
CA VAL A 268 -9.06 22.81 -3.31
C VAL A 268 -7.78 22.27 -3.94
N PHE A 269 -7.36 22.87 -5.05
CA PHE A 269 -6.10 22.58 -5.72
C PHE A 269 -5.02 23.59 -5.30
N VAL A 270 -3.82 23.11 -4.96
CA VAL A 270 -2.71 23.97 -4.51
C VAL A 270 -1.47 23.70 -5.37
N PRO A 271 -1.04 24.64 -6.23
CA PRO A 271 0.20 24.54 -7.01
C PRO A 271 1.44 24.57 -6.12
N TYR A 272 2.22 23.48 -6.12
CA TYR A 272 3.40 23.37 -5.26
C TYR A 272 4.54 24.30 -5.69
N ASP A 273 4.79 24.41 -6.99
CA ASP A 273 5.90 25.20 -7.56
C ASP A 273 5.85 26.69 -7.18
N THR A 274 4.65 27.25 -7.04
CA THR A 274 4.43 28.66 -6.67
C THR A 274 4.93 29.02 -5.26
N LEU A 275 5.20 28.02 -4.41
CA LEU A 275 5.81 28.19 -3.09
C LEU A 275 7.32 28.53 -3.18
N LEU A 276 7.96 28.30 -4.33
CA LEU A 276 9.41 28.43 -4.50
C LEU A 276 9.87 29.83 -4.94
N TYR A 277 8.94 30.72 -5.28
CA TYR A 277 9.23 32.06 -5.79
C TYR A 277 8.09 33.04 -5.50
N SER A 278 8.35 34.33 -5.74
CA SER A 278 7.36 35.40 -5.55
C SER A 278 6.63 35.74 -6.86
N LEU A 279 5.37 35.32 -6.96
CA LEU A 279 4.50 35.63 -8.09
C LEU A 279 3.96 37.08 -8.00
N PRO A 280 4.00 37.85 -9.10
CA PRO A 280 3.40 39.18 -9.14
C PRO A 280 1.87 39.15 -9.03
N TYR A 281 1.33 39.73 -7.96
CA TYR A 281 -0.12 39.76 -7.71
C TYR A 281 -0.78 41.14 -7.87
N ARG A 282 0.02 42.22 -8.02
CA ARG A 282 -0.48 43.59 -8.16
C ARG A 282 -0.40 44.06 -9.60
N ASN A 283 -1.51 44.50 -10.17
CA ASN A 283 -1.60 45.03 -11.54
C ASN A 283 -0.97 44.11 -12.59
N VAL A 284 -1.15 42.80 -12.44
CA VAL A 284 -0.57 41.78 -13.31
C VAL A 284 -1.66 41.07 -14.08
N THR A 285 -1.42 40.87 -15.36
CA THR A 285 -2.27 40.08 -16.23
C THR A 285 -1.53 38.80 -16.61
N TYR A 286 -2.07 37.65 -16.21
CA TYR A 286 -1.53 36.35 -16.60
C TYR A 286 -2.11 35.92 -17.96
N PRO A 287 -1.30 35.81 -19.03
CA PRO A 287 -1.80 35.46 -20.36
C PRO A 287 -2.51 34.10 -20.39
N ALA A 288 -2.05 33.15 -19.57
CA ALA A 288 -2.64 31.82 -19.43
C ALA A 288 -4.12 31.89 -19.00
N LEU A 289 -4.45 32.75 -18.04
CA LEU A 289 -5.83 32.93 -17.56
C LEU A 289 -6.64 33.85 -18.49
N LYS A 290 -6.03 34.91 -19.01
CA LYS A 290 -6.72 35.88 -19.87
C LYS A 290 -7.17 35.28 -21.20
N ASN A 291 -6.33 34.45 -21.81
CA ASN A 291 -6.58 33.91 -23.16
C ASN A 291 -7.43 32.62 -23.14
N ASN A 292 -7.71 32.05 -21.97
CA ASN A 292 -8.39 30.77 -21.86
C ASN A 292 -9.51 30.84 -20.81
N SER A 293 -10.74 31.03 -21.29
CA SER A 293 -11.93 31.13 -20.43
C SER A 293 -12.21 29.86 -19.64
N LYS A 294 -11.89 28.69 -20.19
CA LYS A 294 -12.07 27.41 -19.51
C LYS A 294 -11.10 27.26 -18.33
N LEU A 295 -9.82 27.54 -18.55
CA LEU A 295 -8.82 27.54 -17.48
C LEU A 295 -9.14 28.59 -16.41
N LEU A 296 -9.59 29.78 -16.82
CA LEU A 296 -10.01 30.83 -15.90
C LEU A 296 -11.11 30.34 -14.94
N ARG A 297 -12.11 29.62 -15.47
CA ARG A 297 -13.18 29.02 -14.66
C ARG A 297 -12.67 27.89 -13.78
N ALA A 298 -11.76 27.05 -14.28
CA ALA A 298 -11.14 26.00 -13.48
C ALA A 298 -10.31 26.54 -12.30
N TYR A 299 -9.72 27.72 -12.47
CA TYR A 299 -8.87 28.37 -11.47
C TYR A 299 -9.64 28.87 -10.24
N ASP A 300 -10.98 28.90 -10.28
CA ASP A 300 -11.86 29.21 -9.14
C ASP A 300 -11.72 28.20 -7.99
N ALA A 301 -11.22 26.99 -8.27
CA ALA A 301 -10.93 25.98 -7.24
C ALA A 301 -9.46 25.91 -6.84
N VAL A 302 -8.63 26.86 -7.30
CA VAL A 302 -7.18 26.88 -7.09
C VAL A 302 -6.79 27.95 -6.07
N LEU A 303 -6.12 27.55 -5.00
CA LEU A 303 -5.47 28.47 -4.07
C LEU A 303 -3.97 28.52 -4.36
N THR A 304 -3.51 29.68 -4.83
CA THR A 304 -2.11 29.89 -5.19
C THR A 304 -1.36 30.52 -4.02
N ILE A 305 -0.36 29.80 -3.51
CA ILE A 305 0.42 30.25 -2.36
C ILE A 305 1.80 30.69 -2.84
N THR A 306 2.19 31.93 -2.57
CA THR A 306 3.43 32.49 -3.10
C THR A 306 4.13 33.40 -2.10
N ILE A 307 5.43 33.64 -2.27
CA ILE A 307 6.22 34.51 -1.40
C ILE A 307 5.72 35.96 -1.52
N ASP A 308 5.47 36.61 -0.38
CA ASP A 308 5.04 38.00 -0.34
C ASP A 308 6.16 38.95 -0.74
N SER A 309 5.85 39.87 -1.65
CA SER A 309 6.74 40.95 -2.09
C SER A 309 5.97 42.27 -2.03
N PRO A 310 5.87 42.88 -0.83
CA PRO A 310 4.90 43.94 -0.57
C PRO A 310 5.32 45.31 -1.11
N GLN A 311 6.61 45.53 -1.40
CA GLN A 311 7.12 46.82 -1.88
C GLN A 311 7.19 46.87 -3.40
N VAL A 312 7.89 45.90 -4.00
CA VAL A 312 8.15 45.84 -5.44
C VAL A 312 7.81 44.43 -5.93
N SER A 313 7.06 44.31 -7.02
CA SER A 313 6.80 43.01 -7.63
C SER A 313 8.01 42.50 -8.42
N PHE A 314 8.09 41.19 -8.66
CA PHE A 314 9.17 40.62 -9.48
C PHE A 314 9.29 41.30 -10.87
N TYR A 315 8.17 41.57 -11.55
CA TYR A 315 8.20 42.21 -12.87
C TYR A 315 8.67 43.67 -12.82
N GLU A 316 8.39 44.40 -11.75
CA GLU A 316 8.88 45.77 -11.56
C GLU A 316 10.38 45.76 -11.27
N ALA A 317 10.85 44.90 -10.35
CA ALA A 317 12.27 44.75 -10.04
C ALA A 317 13.10 44.32 -11.26
N PHE A 318 12.54 43.42 -12.09
CA PHE A 318 13.17 42.99 -13.33
C PHE A 318 13.22 44.13 -14.36
N ARG A 319 12.14 44.91 -14.50
CA ARG A 319 12.11 46.08 -15.38
C ARG A 319 13.13 47.13 -14.94
N GLU A 320 13.25 47.38 -13.64
CA GLU A 320 14.26 48.28 -13.09
C GLU A 320 15.69 47.83 -13.42
N ALA A 321 15.98 46.53 -13.34
CA ALA A 321 17.28 45.97 -13.76
C ALA A 321 17.54 46.15 -15.28
N MET A 322 16.51 46.04 -16.11
CA MET A 322 16.59 46.33 -17.55
C MET A 322 16.80 47.82 -17.84
N ASP A 323 16.13 48.69 -17.08
CA ASP A 323 16.22 50.14 -17.21
C ASP A 323 17.62 50.63 -16.84
N ARG A 324 18.21 50.04 -15.79
CA ARG A 324 19.61 50.22 -15.37
C ARG A 324 20.64 49.60 -16.32
N ARG A 325 20.21 48.94 -17.40
CA ARG A 325 21.04 48.25 -18.39
C ARG A 325 21.92 47.13 -17.81
N GLU A 326 21.50 46.55 -16.69
CA GLU A 326 22.19 45.40 -16.08
C GLU A 326 21.74 44.07 -16.68
N VAL A 327 20.57 44.07 -17.33
CA VAL A 327 19.98 42.93 -18.04
C VAL A 327 19.60 43.36 -19.48
N ALA A 328 19.73 42.45 -20.44
CA ALA A 328 19.44 42.72 -21.84
C ALA A 328 17.95 43.12 -22.06
N ARG A 329 17.74 44.15 -22.88
CA ARG A 329 16.39 44.69 -23.18
C ARG A 329 15.53 43.80 -24.09
N THR A 330 16.09 42.72 -24.63
CA THR A 330 15.43 41.82 -25.58
C THR A 330 14.37 40.92 -24.95
N VAL A 331 14.45 40.67 -23.64
CA VAL A 331 13.55 39.75 -22.94
C VAL A 331 12.44 40.52 -22.23
N LYS A 332 11.19 40.14 -22.43
CA LYS A 332 10.06 40.77 -21.75
C LYS A 332 9.90 40.20 -20.32
N PRO A 333 9.59 41.02 -19.29
CA PRO A 333 9.51 40.54 -17.90
C PRO A 333 8.56 39.35 -17.68
N HIS A 334 7.42 39.31 -18.38
CA HIS A 334 6.42 38.24 -18.27
C HIS A 334 6.84 36.90 -18.90
N GLN A 335 7.94 36.89 -19.67
CA GLN A 335 8.50 35.65 -20.24
C GLN A 335 9.53 35.01 -19.31
N VAL A 336 9.94 35.72 -18.25
CA VAL A 336 10.96 35.28 -17.30
C VAL A 336 10.27 34.66 -16.09
N SER A 337 10.72 33.46 -15.71
CA SER A 337 10.22 32.80 -14.50
C SER A 337 10.64 33.59 -13.25
N PRO A 338 9.74 33.83 -12.28
CA PRO A 338 10.10 34.47 -11.01
C PRO A 338 11.16 33.74 -10.19
N LEU A 339 11.44 32.47 -10.51
CA LEU A 339 12.57 31.73 -9.96
C LEU A 339 13.92 32.45 -10.19
N PHE A 340 14.03 33.32 -11.21
CA PHE A 340 15.15 34.25 -11.39
C PHE A 340 15.48 35.00 -10.09
N GLY A 341 14.45 35.50 -9.40
CA GLY A 341 14.61 36.23 -8.14
C GLY A 341 15.09 35.34 -6.99
N THR A 342 14.64 34.07 -6.95
CA THR A 342 15.08 33.07 -5.97
C THR A 342 16.56 32.72 -6.15
N ILE A 343 17.00 32.53 -7.40
CA ILE A 343 18.42 32.25 -7.73
C ILE A 343 19.28 33.45 -7.32
N TYR A 344 18.92 34.66 -7.77
CA TYR A 344 19.62 35.90 -7.40
C TYR A 344 19.76 36.02 -5.88
N SER A 345 18.64 35.87 -5.15
CA SER A 345 18.62 36.09 -3.71
C SER A 345 19.40 35.02 -2.94
N SER A 346 19.47 33.80 -3.45
CA SER A 346 20.29 32.72 -2.86
C SER A 346 21.80 32.96 -3.05
N ILE A 347 22.22 33.62 -4.13
CA ILE A 347 23.62 34.03 -4.33
C ILE A 347 23.99 35.16 -3.37
N VAL A 348 23.12 36.16 -3.23
CA VAL A 348 23.30 37.25 -2.26
C VAL A 348 23.32 36.72 -0.83
N PHE A 349 22.44 35.75 -0.50
CA PHE A 349 22.46 35.03 0.78
C PHE A 349 23.83 34.41 1.07
N THR A 350 24.41 33.72 0.09
CA THR A 350 25.74 33.12 0.19
C THR A 350 26.81 34.18 0.42
N ALA A 351 26.75 35.31 -0.29
CA ALA A 351 27.71 36.40 -0.13
C ALA A 351 27.69 37.01 1.28
N HIS A 352 26.51 37.21 1.86
CA HIS A 352 26.39 37.69 3.24
C HIS A 352 26.95 36.68 4.26
N ALA A 353 26.75 35.37 4.04
CA ALA A 353 27.32 34.33 4.88
C ALA A 353 28.86 34.34 4.82
N VAL A 354 29.44 34.48 3.62
CA VAL A 354 30.90 34.60 3.41
C VAL A 354 31.44 35.85 4.12
N HIS A 355 30.75 36.99 3.98
CA HIS A 355 31.15 38.24 4.64
C HIS A 355 31.17 38.10 6.17
N ARG A 356 30.13 37.49 6.76
CA ARG A 356 30.05 37.27 8.22
C ARG A 356 31.11 36.31 8.73
N LEU A 357 31.30 35.18 8.06
CA LEU A 357 32.34 34.20 8.39
C LEU A 357 33.73 34.85 8.40
N ARG A 358 33.98 35.74 7.44
CA ARG A 358 35.25 36.46 7.41
C ARG A 358 35.37 37.46 8.55
N LYS A 359 34.30 38.16 8.89
CA LYS A 359 34.28 39.12 10.01
C LYS A 359 34.52 38.44 11.36
N SER A 360 34.15 37.16 11.52
CA SER A 360 34.45 36.40 12.74
C SER A 360 35.90 35.93 12.83
N GLY A 361 36.66 35.94 11.73
CA GLY A 361 38.04 35.48 11.68
C GLY A 361 38.20 33.95 11.67
N GLU A 362 37.10 33.21 11.50
CA GLU A 362 37.15 31.75 11.38
C GLU A 362 37.63 31.32 9.99
N TRP A 363 38.18 30.11 9.91
CA TRP A 363 38.64 29.53 8.66
C TRP A 363 37.45 29.23 7.72
N MET A 364 37.66 29.43 6.42
CA MET A 364 36.64 29.16 5.41
C MET A 364 36.41 27.65 5.31
N SER A 365 35.19 27.21 5.62
CA SER A 365 34.75 25.81 5.54
C SER A 365 33.27 25.75 5.18
N GLY A 366 32.82 24.64 4.60
CA GLY A 366 31.40 24.45 4.31
C GLY A 366 30.53 24.53 5.57
N GLY A 367 31.02 23.96 6.68
CA GLY A 367 30.30 23.94 7.97
C GLY A 367 30.21 25.33 8.61
N ASN A 368 31.32 26.06 8.66
CA ASN A 368 31.32 27.41 9.21
C ASN A 368 30.46 28.32 8.33
N LEU A 369 30.55 28.19 7.00
CA LEU A 369 29.75 29.00 6.09
C LEU A 369 28.25 28.76 6.30
N ALA A 370 27.82 27.50 6.46
CA ALA A 370 26.44 27.18 6.81
C ALA A 370 26.03 27.78 8.18
N GLN A 371 26.91 27.78 9.18
CA GLN A 371 26.65 28.37 10.50
C GLN A 371 26.48 29.91 10.46
N HIS A 372 27.26 30.61 9.63
CA HIS A 372 27.21 32.08 9.50
C HIS A 372 26.01 32.61 8.68
N THR A 373 25.11 31.71 8.29
CA THR A 373 23.82 32.08 7.67
C THR A 373 22.74 32.48 8.67
N ARG A 374 22.98 32.26 9.97
CA ARG A 374 22.03 32.56 11.06
C ARG A 374 21.91 34.07 11.28
N ASN A 375 20.71 34.54 11.65
CA ASN A 375 20.43 35.94 11.96
C ASN A 375 20.82 36.93 10.84
N LEU A 376 20.72 36.53 9.57
CA LEU A 376 20.95 37.40 8.42
C LEU A 376 19.70 38.25 8.14
N ALA A 377 19.92 39.46 7.67
CA ALA A 377 18.87 40.34 7.16
C ALA A 377 19.43 41.15 6.01
N PHE A 378 18.85 41.00 4.82
CA PHE A 378 19.29 41.71 3.61
C PHE A 378 18.14 41.85 2.61
N GLN A 379 18.33 42.71 1.62
CA GLN A 379 17.39 42.89 0.53
C GLN A 379 17.67 41.85 -0.57
N GLY A 380 16.70 40.97 -0.84
CA GLY A 380 16.73 40.06 -1.97
C GLY A 380 16.40 40.77 -3.29
N PHE A 381 16.01 40.01 -4.31
CA PHE A 381 15.71 40.60 -5.62
C PHE A 381 14.48 41.53 -5.59
N SER A 382 13.37 41.10 -4.99
CA SER A 382 12.13 41.87 -4.90
C SER A 382 11.62 42.10 -3.47
N HIS A 383 12.04 41.26 -2.53
CA HIS A 383 11.60 41.29 -1.13
C HIS A 383 12.80 41.14 -0.17
N PRO A 384 12.68 41.64 1.08
CA PRO A 384 13.68 41.38 2.11
C PRO A 384 13.69 39.90 2.50
N ILE A 385 14.86 39.39 2.89
CA ILE A 385 15.07 38.04 3.41
C ILE A 385 15.69 38.15 4.80
N LYS A 386 15.12 37.40 5.75
CA LYS A 386 15.64 37.29 7.11
C LYS A 386 15.84 35.83 7.47
N THR A 387 16.83 35.52 8.30
CA THR A 387 16.95 34.21 8.96
C THR A 387 16.93 34.37 10.47
N ASN A 388 16.41 33.36 11.16
CA ASN A 388 16.40 33.32 12.62
C ASN A 388 17.72 32.76 13.19
N SER A 389 17.73 32.51 14.51
CA SER A 389 18.89 31.97 15.22
C SER A 389 19.23 30.52 14.87
N SER A 390 18.27 29.74 14.35
CA SER A 390 18.53 28.38 13.85
C SER A 390 19.02 28.37 12.40
N GLY A 391 18.93 29.49 11.69
CA GLY A 391 19.29 29.61 10.26
C GLY A 391 18.12 29.34 9.32
N ALA A 392 16.90 29.18 9.83
CA ALA A 392 15.71 29.06 9.01
C ALA A 392 15.33 30.42 8.39
N ALA A 393 15.08 30.42 7.08
CA ALA A 393 14.58 31.60 6.37
C ALA A 393 13.15 31.94 6.82
N LEU A 394 12.93 33.22 7.13
CA LEU A 394 11.67 33.80 7.56
C LEU A 394 11.13 34.66 6.40
N LEU A 395 10.33 34.06 5.52
CA LEU A 395 9.60 34.77 4.46
C LEU A 395 8.11 34.62 4.68
N ASN A 396 7.37 35.72 4.51
CA ASN A 396 5.93 35.68 4.54
C ASN A 396 5.38 35.16 3.22
N TYR A 397 4.28 34.42 3.28
CA TYR A 397 3.57 33.93 2.10
C TYR A 397 2.17 34.54 2.01
N LEU A 398 1.64 34.66 0.81
CA LEU A 398 0.26 35.07 0.54
C LEU A 398 -0.52 33.91 -0.07
N ILE A 399 -1.77 33.77 0.37
CA ILE A 399 -2.77 32.93 -0.29
C ILE A 399 -3.53 33.82 -1.26
N LEU A 400 -3.41 33.53 -2.54
CA LEU A 400 -4.06 34.23 -3.63
C LEU A 400 -5.25 33.42 -4.14
N ASP A 401 -6.33 34.11 -4.42
CA ASP A 401 -7.60 33.53 -4.85
C ASP A 401 -8.23 34.35 -5.99
N THR A 402 -9.06 33.72 -6.80
CA THR A 402 -9.88 34.36 -7.84
C THR A 402 -11.28 33.77 -7.83
N ASN A 403 -12.26 34.55 -8.26
CA ASN A 403 -13.66 34.14 -8.38
C ASN A 403 -14.00 33.46 -9.72
N GLY A 404 -12.99 33.02 -10.48
CA GLY A 404 -13.14 32.43 -11.81
C GLY A 404 -13.75 33.33 -12.89
N LEU A 405 -14.03 34.60 -12.59
CA LEU A 405 -14.60 35.60 -13.51
C LEU A 405 -13.55 36.63 -13.93
N SER A 406 -12.64 36.98 -13.02
CA SER A 406 -11.51 37.88 -13.28
C SER A 406 -10.20 37.12 -13.35
N TRP A 407 -9.30 37.52 -14.26
CA TRP A 407 -7.93 37.00 -14.31
C TRP A 407 -7.04 37.50 -13.15
N GLU A 408 -7.56 38.38 -12.29
CA GLU A 408 -6.84 38.96 -11.17
C GLU A 408 -6.81 37.99 -9.98
N LEU A 409 -5.60 37.66 -9.53
CA LEU A 409 -5.37 36.91 -8.29
C LEU A 409 -5.25 37.88 -7.13
N LYS A 410 -6.16 37.78 -6.15
CA LYS A 410 -6.26 38.71 -5.03
C LYS A 410 -5.81 38.06 -3.73
N PRO A 411 -5.02 38.75 -2.90
CA PRO A 411 -4.59 38.22 -1.61
C PRO A 411 -5.77 38.12 -0.64
N THR A 412 -5.87 36.98 0.04
CA THR A 412 -6.93 36.68 1.03
C THR A 412 -6.35 36.52 2.42
N TYR A 413 -5.27 35.75 2.55
CA TYR A 413 -4.58 35.49 3.80
C TYR A 413 -3.07 35.66 3.63
N ARG A 414 -2.39 35.96 4.73
CA ARG A 414 -0.93 36.01 4.84
C ARG A 414 -0.45 34.99 5.86
N ILE A 415 0.47 34.13 5.47
CA ILE A 415 1.12 33.16 6.34
C ILE A 415 2.42 33.79 6.84
N ASP A 416 2.44 34.11 8.13
CA ASP A 416 3.61 34.60 8.84
C ASP A 416 4.43 33.41 9.32
N MET A 417 5.62 33.25 8.73
CA MET A 417 6.52 32.15 9.04
C MET A 417 7.36 32.38 10.30
N GLU A 418 7.45 33.62 10.78
CA GLU A 418 8.15 33.97 12.02
C GLU A 418 7.29 33.59 13.23
N ASN A 419 6.00 33.93 13.19
CA ASN A 419 5.06 33.63 14.28
C ASN A 419 4.29 32.32 14.09
N HIS A 420 4.45 31.65 12.95
CA HIS A 420 3.66 30.46 12.56
C HIS A 420 2.15 30.70 12.60
N MET A 421 1.72 31.89 12.16
CA MET A 421 0.34 32.36 12.20
C MET A 421 -0.19 32.66 10.81
N VAL A 422 -1.49 32.48 10.61
CA VAL A 422 -2.17 32.87 9.36
C VAL A 422 -3.08 34.06 9.66
N HIS A 423 -2.82 35.18 9.00
CA HIS A 423 -3.54 36.44 9.15
C HIS A 423 -4.54 36.62 8.02
N PHE A 424 -5.77 36.98 8.37
CA PHE A 424 -6.80 37.38 7.41
C PHE A 424 -6.52 38.80 6.88
N LEU A 425 -6.63 39.01 5.57
CA LEU A 425 -6.37 40.30 4.91
C LEU A 425 -7.65 41.05 4.50
N GLY A 426 -8.81 40.69 5.07
CA GLY A 426 -10.08 41.38 4.81
C GLY A 426 -10.87 40.86 3.61
N ARG A 427 -10.39 39.82 2.92
CA ARG A 427 -11.07 39.17 1.80
C ARG A 427 -11.14 37.67 2.02
N GLU A 428 -12.34 37.13 2.12
CA GLU A 428 -12.55 35.68 2.22
C GLU A 428 -12.23 34.98 0.91
N ILE A 429 -11.87 33.69 1.01
CA ILE A 429 -11.68 32.82 -0.15
C ILE A 429 -13.04 32.62 -0.82
N HIS A 430 -13.11 32.83 -2.12
CA HIS A 430 -14.28 32.56 -2.91
C HIS A 430 -14.44 31.05 -3.10
N PHE A 431 -15.63 30.54 -2.82
CA PHE A 431 -16.01 29.18 -3.18
C PHE A 431 -17.28 29.25 -4.02
N PRO A 432 -17.34 28.60 -5.20
CA PRO A 432 -18.45 28.77 -6.14
C PRO A 432 -19.84 28.39 -5.58
N ARG A 433 -19.90 27.54 -4.55
CA ARG A 433 -21.15 27.18 -3.85
C ARG A 433 -21.34 27.85 -2.48
N GLY A 434 -20.48 28.80 -2.13
CA GLY A 434 -20.53 29.54 -0.85
C GLY A 434 -20.03 28.76 0.37
N TYR A 435 -19.58 27.50 0.21
CA TYR A 435 -18.94 26.72 1.26
C TYR A 435 -17.67 26.07 0.74
N GLY A 436 -16.61 26.12 1.55
CA GLY A 436 -15.34 25.44 1.26
C GLY A 436 -15.32 23.98 1.73
N PRO A 437 -14.16 23.30 1.63
CA PRO A 437 -13.99 21.94 2.10
C PRO A 437 -14.31 21.81 3.60
N ARG A 438 -14.85 20.65 3.99
CA ARG A 438 -15.21 20.36 5.39
C ARG A 438 -13.98 20.44 6.30
N LYS A 439 -14.16 21.02 7.48
CA LYS A 439 -13.12 21.10 8.52
C LYS A 439 -12.95 19.74 9.20
N ASP A 440 -11.73 19.25 9.28
CA ASP A 440 -11.34 18.03 10.00
C ASP A 440 -11.00 18.35 11.47
N SER A 441 -10.90 17.32 12.32
CA SER A 441 -10.56 17.46 13.74
C SER A 441 -9.15 18.02 13.95
N LEU A 442 -8.98 18.87 14.97
CA LEU A 442 -7.68 19.50 15.28
C LEU A 442 -6.61 18.49 15.73
N CYS A 443 -7.00 17.30 16.18
CA CYS A 443 -6.05 16.26 16.61
C CYS A 443 -5.08 15.84 15.49
N TRP A 444 -5.45 15.97 14.22
CA TRP A 444 -4.55 15.70 13.09
C TRP A 444 -3.31 16.61 13.03
N PHE A 445 -3.37 17.78 13.68
CA PHE A 445 -2.29 18.77 13.70
C PHE A 445 -1.59 18.86 15.06
N THR A 446 -1.93 17.98 16.01
CA THR A 446 -1.38 17.98 17.36
C THR A 446 -0.34 16.87 17.48
N PRO A 447 0.95 17.20 17.69
CA PRO A 447 2.00 16.20 17.80
C PRO A 447 1.75 15.22 18.96
N GLY A 448 2.01 13.93 18.74
CA GLY A 448 1.94 12.90 19.79
C GLY A 448 0.54 12.36 20.13
N VAL A 449 -0.52 12.81 19.45
CA VAL A 449 -1.90 12.34 19.67
C VAL A 449 -2.36 11.45 18.52
N LEU A 450 -2.73 10.19 18.81
CA LEU A 450 -3.34 9.30 17.83
C LEU A 450 -4.79 9.74 17.55
N CYS A 451 -5.00 10.40 16.42
CA CYS A 451 -6.30 10.94 16.01
C CYS A 451 -7.13 9.82 15.33
N SER A 452 -8.12 9.27 16.04
CA SER A 452 -9.02 8.22 15.52
C SER A 452 -10.19 8.75 14.67
N GLY A 453 -10.19 10.04 14.32
CA GLY A 453 -11.26 10.67 13.54
C GLY A 453 -12.62 10.77 14.26
N GLY A 454 -12.65 10.54 15.58
CA GLY A 454 -13.86 10.56 16.41
C GLY A 454 -14.27 11.95 16.91
N VAL A 455 -15.57 12.08 17.20
CA VAL A 455 -16.24 13.28 17.75
C VAL A 455 -15.78 13.53 19.20
N ASP A 456 -15.63 14.81 19.55
CA ASP A 456 -15.06 15.28 20.83
C ASP A 456 -15.81 14.72 22.05
N LEU A 457 -15.09 14.05 22.96
CA LEU A 457 -15.62 13.36 24.15
C LEU A 457 -16.35 14.33 25.10
N PHE A 458 -15.96 15.60 25.09
CA PHE A 458 -16.58 16.63 25.92
C PHE A 458 -18.02 16.97 25.47
N PHE A 459 -18.27 16.89 24.16
CA PHE A 459 -19.58 17.17 23.57
C PHE A 459 -20.57 16.03 23.82
N THR A 460 -20.09 14.78 23.79
CA THR A 460 -20.91 13.61 24.13
C THR A 460 -21.21 13.55 25.62
N ILE A 461 -20.26 13.87 26.50
CA ILE A 461 -20.48 13.88 27.96
C ILE A 461 -21.46 14.99 28.37
N SER A 462 -21.36 16.19 27.78
CA SER A 462 -22.28 17.31 28.10
C SER A 462 -23.73 17.02 27.69
N MET A 463 -23.92 16.36 26.53
CA MET A 463 -25.25 15.90 26.09
C MET A 463 -25.82 14.83 27.02
N PHE A 464 -24.98 13.92 27.53
CA PHE A 464 -25.39 12.90 28.49
C PHE A 464 -25.79 13.48 29.84
N LEU A 465 -25.03 14.47 30.36
CA LEU A 465 -25.33 15.08 31.66
C LEU A 465 -26.65 15.85 31.65
N GLY A 466 -26.94 16.60 30.57
CA GLY A 466 -28.21 17.30 30.40
C GLY A 466 -29.42 16.37 30.26
N ALA A 467 -29.22 15.19 29.65
CA ALA A 467 -30.24 14.16 29.55
C ALA A 467 -30.56 13.52 30.91
N ILE A 468 -29.55 13.28 31.75
CA ILE A 468 -29.71 12.64 33.07
C ILE A 468 -30.53 13.53 34.03
N THR A 469 -30.29 14.83 34.05
CA THR A 469 -31.04 15.77 34.91
C THR A 469 -32.50 15.91 34.48
N SER A 470 -32.79 15.82 33.18
CA SER A 470 -34.16 15.83 32.66
C SER A 470 -34.91 14.53 32.98
N CYS A 471 -34.21 13.38 32.91
CA CYS A 471 -34.78 12.06 33.20
C CYS A 471 -35.17 11.88 34.68
N ALA A 472 -34.45 12.50 35.63
CA ALA A 472 -34.77 12.42 37.06
C ALA A 472 -36.08 13.13 37.42
N PHE A 473 -36.35 14.29 36.79
CA PHE A 473 -37.59 15.04 36.99
C PHE A 473 -38.79 14.36 36.32
N LEU A 474 -38.55 13.66 35.20
CA LEU A 474 -39.57 12.85 34.53
C LEU A 474 -39.91 11.58 35.32
N GLY A 475 -38.94 10.98 36.04
CA GLY A 475 -39.10 9.72 36.76
C GLY A 475 -40.16 9.74 37.88
N THR A 476 -40.26 10.85 38.62
CA THR A 476 -41.25 11.04 39.69
C THR A 476 -42.66 11.26 39.15
N LEU A 477 -42.78 11.93 37.99
CA LEU A 477 -44.04 12.09 37.26
C LEU A 477 -44.50 10.77 36.61
N ILE A 478 -43.56 9.95 36.11
CA ILE A 478 -43.82 8.64 35.48
C ILE A 478 -44.33 7.60 36.49
N TYR A 479 -43.93 7.66 37.77
CA TYR A 479 -44.41 6.72 38.80
C TYR A 479 -45.92 6.82 39.03
N PHE A 480 -46.46 8.05 39.12
CA PHE A 480 -47.91 8.27 39.24
C PHE A 480 -48.68 7.91 37.95
N ILE A 481 -48.06 8.09 36.78
CA ILE A 481 -48.63 7.71 35.49
C ILE A 481 -48.62 6.18 35.29
N ARG A 482 -47.59 5.46 35.75
CA ARG A 482 -47.44 3.99 35.59
C ARG A 482 -48.60 3.19 36.18
N ARG A 483 -49.17 3.63 37.30
CA ARG A 483 -50.31 2.94 37.94
C ARG A 483 -51.61 3.08 37.13
N ARG A 484 -51.77 4.15 36.35
CA ARG A 484 -52.87 4.30 35.36
C ARG A 484 -52.54 3.66 34.02
N VAL A 485 -51.28 3.67 33.59
CA VAL A 485 -50.82 3.11 32.32
C VAL A 485 -50.80 1.58 32.31
N ALA A 486 -50.67 0.89 33.46
CA ALA A 486 -50.77 -0.57 33.51
C ALA A 486 -52.14 -1.10 33.01
N LYS A 487 -53.24 -0.36 33.27
CA LYS A 487 -54.58 -0.66 32.70
C LYS A 487 -54.70 -0.29 31.20
N ILE A 488 -53.83 0.57 30.68
CA ILE A 488 -53.83 1.04 29.28
C ILE A 488 -52.86 0.22 28.40
N ARG A 489 -51.80 -0.34 28.98
CA ARG A 489 -50.70 -1.09 28.33
C ARG A 489 -51.11 -2.40 27.66
N MET A 490 -52.27 -2.96 28.01
CA MET A 490 -52.80 -4.14 27.29
C MET A 490 -53.37 -3.76 25.91
N ILE A 491 -53.67 -2.47 25.65
CA ILE A 491 -54.39 -2.03 24.46
C ILE A 491 -53.56 -1.03 23.62
N LYS A 492 -52.64 -0.23 24.20
CA LYS A 492 -51.72 0.65 23.45
C LYS A 492 -50.33 0.82 24.11
N GLY A 493 -49.26 0.75 23.31
CA GLY A 493 -47.86 1.05 23.68
C GLY A 493 -46.81 0.09 23.06
N PRO A 494 -45.49 0.27 23.28
CA PRO A 494 -44.44 -0.59 22.71
C PRO A 494 -44.37 -2.01 23.30
N ASN A 495 -45.11 -2.27 24.40
CA ASN A 495 -45.25 -3.61 24.98
C ASN A 495 -46.67 -4.19 24.73
N LYS A 496 -47.36 -3.71 23.69
CA LYS A 496 -48.71 -4.11 23.29
C LYS A 496 -48.71 -5.62 23.05
N ILE A 497 -49.57 -6.33 23.78
CA ILE A 497 -49.73 -7.78 23.66
C ILE A 497 -50.72 -8.13 22.54
N LEU A 498 -51.65 -7.23 22.22
CA LEU A 498 -52.64 -7.39 21.16
C LEU A 498 -52.27 -6.56 19.92
N LEU A 499 -51.65 -7.17 18.92
CA LEU A 499 -51.16 -6.56 17.69
C LEU A 499 -52.28 -6.44 16.63
N THR A 500 -52.23 -5.37 15.84
CA THR A 500 -53.20 -5.06 14.76
C THR A 500 -52.48 -5.00 13.40
N LEU A 501 -53.22 -4.83 12.29
CA LEU A 501 -52.65 -4.82 10.93
C LEU A 501 -51.64 -3.68 10.69
N GLU A 502 -51.68 -2.64 11.53
CA GLU A 502 -50.69 -1.54 11.54
C GLU A 502 -49.33 -1.95 12.12
N ASP A 503 -49.27 -2.99 12.96
CA ASP A 503 -48.06 -3.37 13.71
C ASP A 503 -47.24 -4.44 12.98
N VAL A 504 -47.79 -5.04 11.93
CA VAL A 504 -47.31 -6.30 11.35
C VAL A 504 -47.38 -6.23 9.82
N THR A 505 -46.29 -6.59 9.13
CA THR A 505 -46.27 -6.64 7.65
C THR A 505 -46.19 -8.08 7.15
N PHE A 506 -47.14 -8.49 6.30
CA PHE A 506 -47.23 -9.85 5.76
C PHE A 506 -46.28 -10.05 4.57
N ILE A 507 -45.54 -11.17 4.56
CA ILE A 507 -44.52 -11.45 3.54
C ILE A 507 -44.71 -12.86 2.99
N ASN A 508 -44.49 -13.00 1.67
CA ASN A 508 -44.37 -14.31 1.04
C ASN A 508 -42.89 -14.68 0.84
N PRO A 509 -42.33 -15.64 1.59
CA PRO A 509 -40.91 -15.98 1.52
C PRO A 509 -40.48 -16.54 0.15
N SER A 510 -41.39 -17.12 -0.64
CA SER A 510 -41.09 -17.66 -1.98
C SER A 510 -40.78 -16.58 -3.03
N LEU A 511 -41.28 -15.36 -2.87
CA LEU A 511 -40.99 -14.20 -3.73
C LEU A 511 -39.66 -13.52 -3.39
N SER A 512 -39.16 -13.68 -2.15
CA SER A 512 -37.92 -13.05 -1.69
C SER A 512 -36.66 -13.79 -2.14
N ASN A 513 -36.71 -15.13 -2.26
CA ASN A 513 -35.56 -15.92 -2.69
C ASN A 513 -35.19 -15.70 -4.18
N LYS A 514 -36.10 -15.16 -5.00
CA LYS A 514 -35.80 -14.74 -6.39
C LYS A 514 -35.28 -13.31 -6.53
N LYS A 515 -35.24 -12.52 -5.45
CA LYS A 515 -34.89 -11.09 -5.48
C LYS A 515 -33.60 -10.75 -4.72
N LEU A 516 -32.73 -11.74 -4.49
CA LEU A 516 -31.44 -11.58 -3.82
C LEU A 516 -30.22 -11.88 -4.71
N SER A 517 -30.41 -11.94 -6.04
CA SER A 517 -29.32 -11.73 -6.99
C SER A 517 -29.75 -10.72 -8.05
N LEU A 518 -29.57 -9.43 -7.76
CA LEU A 518 -29.13 -8.37 -8.70
C LEU A 518 -29.45 -6.97 -8.14
N ASP A 519 -28.41 -6.13 -8.22
CA ASP A 519 -28.35 -4.67 -8.14
C ASP A 519 -28.47 -3.95 -6.78
N ASP A 520 -27.30 -3.59 -6.26
CA ASP A 520 -26.64 -2.28 -6.47
C ASP A 520 -27.53 -1.06 -6.82
N SER A 521 -27.09 0.10 -6.35
CA SER A 521 -27.50 1.46 -6.77
C SER A 521 -28.64 2.17 -6.02
N ARG A 522 -28.20 3.29 -5.44
CA ARG A 522 -28.95 4.39 -4.83
C ARG A 522 -29.97 5.04 -5.77
N ALA A 523 -31.12 5.33 -5.15
CA ALA A 523 -31.94 6.53 -5.28
C ALA A 523 -31.47 7.66 -6.23
N SER A 524 -32.30 7.99 -7.23
CA SER A 524 -32.85 9.34 -7.42
C SER A 524 -33.92 9.40 -8.54
N GLY A 525 -35.09 9.96 -8.22
CA GLY A 525 -35.61 11.12 -8.96
C GLY A 525 -36.34 10.92 -10.30
N MET A 526 -37.60 10.51 -10.17
CA MET A 526 -38.77 10.60 -11.07
C MET A 526 -38.89 11.75 -12.11
N ARG A 527 -39.28 11.37 -13.34
CA ARG A 527 -40.34 11.90 -14.28
C ARG A 527 -40.00 11.36 -15.70
N SER A 528 -40.88 10.99 -16.63
CA SER A 528 -42.35 10.89 -16.77
C SER A 528 -42.63 10.45 -18.23
N ILE A 529 -43.57 9.51 -18.44
CA ILE A 529 -44.44 9.27 -19.64
C ILE A 529 -43.81 8.88 -20.99
N SER A 530 -44.16 7.69 -21.51
CA SER A 530 -45.08 7.52 -22.67
C SER A 530 -45.29 6.06 -23.08
N ASP A 531 -46.54 5.73 -23.40
CA ASP A 531 -47.08 4.48 -23.94
C ASP A 531 -46.39 3.99 -25.23
N HIS A 532 -46.33 2.66 -25.42
CA HIS A 532 -47.05 1.92 -26.48
C HIS A 532 -46.64 0.43 -26.55
N SER A 533 -47.66 -0.44 -26.40
CA SER A 533 -47.90 -1.77 -27.00
C SER A 533 -46.76 -2.76 -27.30
N VAL A 534 -46.89 -4.01 -26.85
CA VAL A 534 -47.33 -5.20 -27.63
C VAL A 534 -47.25 -6.49 -26.77
N THR A 535 -48.38 -7.20 -26.74
CA THR A 535 -48.77 -8.56 -26.29
C THR A 535 -47.75 -9.62 -25.82
N SER A 536 -48.05 -10.30 -24.69
CA SER A 536 -48.22 -11.79 -24.52
C SER A 536 -48.67 -12.14 -23.08
N PRO A 537 -49.36 -13.29 -22.83
CA PRO A 537 -50.31 -13.43 -21.72
C PRO A 537 -49.67 -13.75 -20.36
N VAL A 538 -50.28 -13.14 -19.33
CA VAL A 538 -49.91 -13.18 -17.90
C VAL A 538 -50.52 -14.41 -17.22
N SER A 539 -49.71 -15.19 -16.50
CA SER A 539 -50.20 -16.06 -15.42
C SER A 539 -50.27 -15.25 -14.12
N THR A 540 -51.48 -15.12 -13.61
CA THR A 540 -51.85 -14.45 -12.35
C THR A 540 -51.27 -15.15 -11.12
N GLN A 541 -50.44 -14.47 -10.33
CA GLN A 541 -50.16 -14.81 -8.92
C GLN A 541 -50.30 -13.55 -8.06
N SER A 542 -51.14 -13.64 -7.02
CA SER A 542 -51.62 -12.53 -6.19
C SER A 542 -50.60 -12.02 -5.16
N PRO A 543 -50.69 -10.73 -4.75
CA PRO A 543 -49.85 -10.16 -3.68
C PRO A 543 -50.11 -10.82 -2.32
N ALA A 544 -49.08 -10.84 -1.46
CA ALA A 544 -49.16 -11.37 -0.10
C ALA A 544 -50.19 -10.57 0.74
N THR A 545 -51.27 -11.23 1.14
CA THR A 545 -52.33 -10.67 2.00
C THR A 545 -52.40 -11.41 3.34
N TYR A 546 -53.11 -10.84 4.32
CA TYR A 546 -53.38 -11.46 5.62
C TYR A 546 -54.10 -12.83 5.51
N GLU A 547 -54.71 -13.12 4.35
CA GLU A 547 -55.39 -14.38 4.05
C GLU A 547 -54.40 -15.48 3.62
N ASN A 548 -53.27 -15.13 3.00
CA ASN A 548 -52.45 -16.06 2.21
C ASN A 548 -51.06 -16.34 2.78
N THR A 549 -50.64 -15.72 3.88
CA THR A 549 -49.31 -15.92 4.48
C THR A 549 -49.36 -16.05 6.01
N ASN A 550 -48.43 -16.84 6.57
CA ASN A 550 -48.23 -17.01 8.02
C ASN A 550 -46.91 -16.40 8.51
N VAL A 551 -46.14 -15.75 7.63
CA VAL A 551 -44.86 -15.12 7.96
C VAL A 551 -45.03 -13.61 7.92
N VAL A 552 -44.56 -12.96 8.98
CA VAL A 552 -44.71 -11.53 9.14
C VAL A 552 -43.44 -10.86 9.64
N ILE A 553 -43.24 -9.58 9.37
CA ILE A 553 -42.22 -8.77 10.04
C ILE A 553 -42.87 -7.96 11.15
N PHE A 554 -42.34 -8.11 12.36
CA PHE A 554 -42.69 -7.38 13.56
C PHE A 554 -41.43 -6.70 14.12
N GLU A 555 -41.45 -5.37 14.25
CA GLU A 555 -40.31 -4.55 14.71
C GLU A 555 -38.97 -4.77 13.98
N GLY A 556 -39.02 -5.22 12.73
CA GLY A 556 -37.83 -5.49 11.90
C GLY A 556 -37.35 -6.94 11.93
N ASP A 557 -37.87 -7.76 12.84
CA ASP A 557 -37.57 -9.19 12.96
C ASP A 557 -38.69 -10.04 12.35
N TRP A 558 -38.31 -11.24 11.90
CA TRP A 558 -39.25 -12.18 11.32
C TRP A 558 -40.02 -12.90 12.42
N ALA A 559 -41.34 -12.97 12.27
CA ALA A 559 -42.25 -13.63 13.20
C ALA A 559 -43.16 -14.61 12.44
N TRP A 560 -43.56 -15.65 13.16
CA TRP A 560 -44.51 -16.65 12.71
C TRP A 560 -45.89 -16.39 13.30
N LEU A 561 -46.92 -16.40 12.45
CA LEU A 561 -48.31 -16.11 12.81
C LEU A 561 -49.16 -17.38 12.66
N LYS A 562 -49.67 -17.89 13.78
CA LYS A 562 -50.54 -19.07 13.82
C LYS A 562 -51.99 -18.69 14.13
N ARG A 563 -52.89 -18.90 13.17
CA ARG A 563 -54.31 -18.54 13.28
C ARG A 563 -55.06 -19.52 14.19
N LEU A 564 -55.94 -18.98 15.02
CA LEU A 564 -56.89 -19.72 15.85
C LEU A 564 -58.20 -19.98 15.07
N PRO A 565 -59.01 -20.99 15.46
CA PRO A 565 -60.24 -21.33 14.76
C PRO A 565 -61.23 -20.15 14.65
N HIS A 566 -62.02 -20.11 13.58
CA HIS A 566 -63.00 -19.05 13.36
C HIS A 566 -64.11 -19.07 14.42
N GLY A 567 -64.31 -17.95 15.11
CA GLY A 567 -65.42 -17.71 16.04
C GLY A 567 -65.77 -16.23 16.07
N THR A 568 -67.03 -15.90 16.37
CA THR A 568 -67.51 -14.51 16.53
C THR A 568 -66.89 -13.89 17.78
N PHE A 569 -65.70 -13.32 17.62
CA PHE A 569 -64.93 -12.71 18.70
C PHE A 569 -65.24 -11.23 18.83
N SER A 570 -65.75 -10.79 20.00
CA SER A 570 -66.07 -9.38 20.27
C SER A 570 -65.25 -8.76 21.40
N SER A 571 -64.63 -9.55 22.30
CA SER A 571 -63.75 -9.03 23.37
C SER A 571 -62.94 -10.14 24.07
N ILE A 572 -61.79 -9.77 24.66
CA ILE A 572 -60.92 -10.67 25.44
C ILE A 572 -61.53 -10.91 26.83
N ASN A 573 -61.75 -12.17 27.19
CA ASN A 573 -62.18 -12.57 28.54
C ASN A 573 -61.09 -12.24 29.59
N PRO A 574 -61.43 -11.69 30.77
CA PRO A 574 -60.49 -11.45 31.87
C PRO A 574 -59.60 -12.65 32.22
N LYS A 575 -60.14 -13.88 32.18
CA LYS A 575 -59.37 -15.12 32.44
C LYS A 575 -58.27 -15.38 31.41
N THR A 576 -58.42 -14.85 30.19
CA THR A 576 -57.42 -14.98 29.14
C THR A 576 -56.25 -14.03 29.32
N SER A 577 -56.45 -12.92 30.05
CA SER A 577 -55.38 -11.99 30.41
C SER A 577 -54.28 -12.67 31.24
N ASP A 578 -54.67 -13.54 32.17
CA ASP A 578 -53.74 -14.28 33.03
C ASP A 578 -52.89 -15.26 32.21
N VAL A 579 -53.49 -15.91 31.20
CA VAL A 579 -52.78 -16.80 30.26
C VAL A 579 -51.80 -16.02 29.39
N PHE A 580 -52.15 -14.79 28.99
CA PHE A 580 -51.28 -13.93 28.17
C PHE A 580 -50.06 -13.44 28.94
N GLU A 581 -50.23 -13.11 30.22
CA GLU A 581 -49.11 -12.77 31.11
C GLU A 581 -48.20 -13.98 31.32
N LEU A 582 -48.79 -15.16 31.56
CA LEU A 582 -48.02 -16.40 31.71
C LEU A 582 -47.17 -16.69 30.47
N MET A 583 -47.74 -16.63 29.27
CA MET A 583 -47.01 -16.89 28.02
C MET A 583 -45.90 -15.86 27.76
N LYS A 584 -46.10 -14.58 28.12
CA LYS A 584 -45.09 -13.52 27.95
C LYS A 584 -43.88 -13.68 28.88
N ASP A 585 -44.09 -14.28 30.05
CA ASP A 585 -43.04 -14.49 31.05
C ASP A 585 -42.20 -15.76 30.78
N MET A 586 -42.58 -16.58 29.80
CA MET A 586 -41.83 -17.76 29.39
C MET A 586 -40.58 -17.38 28.59
N ARG A 587 -39.41 -17.48 29.20
CA ARG A 587 -38.11 -17.24 28.55
C ARG A 587 -37.14 -18.37 28.85
N HIS A 588 -36.81 -19.14 27.81
CA HIS A 588 -35.81 -20.21 27.86
C HIS A 588 -35.22 -20.42 26.47
N GLU A 589 -33.96 -20.85 26.37
CA GLU A 589 -33.25 -21.02 25.09
C GLU A 589 -33.96 -22.02 24.16
N ASN A 590 -34.53 -23.08 24.72
CA ASN A 590 -35.26 -24.13 23.99
C ASN A 590 -36.80 -23.97 24.00
N VAL A 591 -37.32 -22.79 24.31
CA VAL A 591 -38.76 -22.48 24.21
C VAL A 591 -38.91 -21.27 23.30
N ASN A 592 -39.75 -21.38 22.27
CA ASN A 592 -39.87 -20.34 21.26
C ASN A 592 -40.52 -19.09 21.88
N PRO A 593 -39.84 -17.92 21.89
CA PRO A 593 -40.37 -16.72 22.53
C PRO A 593 -41.72 -16.30 21.95
N PHE A 594 -42.67 -16.05 22.84
CA PHE A 594 -43.96 -15.48 22.49
C PHE A 594 -43.85 -13.96 22.30
N LEU A 595 -44.33 -13.45 21.16
CA LEU A 595 -44.21 -12.04 20.79
C LEU A 595 -45.51 -11.26 21.04
N GLY A 596 -46.67 -11.87 20.77
CA GLY A 596 -47.98 -11.23 20.96
C GLY A 596 -49.14 -12.01 20.32
N PHE A 597 -50.36 -11.54 20.51
CA PHE A 597 -51.57 -12.01 19.83
C PHE A 597 -51.93 -11.02 18.74
N PHE A 598 -52.16 -11.48 17.51
CA PHE A 598 -52.70 -10.65 16.44
C PHE A 598 -54.23 -10.71 16.46
N HIS A 599 -54.88 -9.55 16.48
CA HIS A 599 -56.33 -9.42 16.40
C HIS A 599 -56.74 -8.26 15.50
N ASP A 600 -57.09 -8.58 14.25
CA ASP A 600 -57.60 -7.60 13.29
C ASP A 600 -58.33 -8.31 12.14
N CYS A 601 -59.20 -7.59 11.42
CA CYS A 601 -59.91 -8.08 10.23
C CYS A 601 -60.61 -9.45 10.42
N GLY A 602 -61.11 -9.74 11.63
CA GLY A 602 -61.76 -11.01 11.95
C GLY A 602 -60.82 -12.21 12.15
N VAL A 603 -59.50 -11.98 12.15
CA VAL A 603 -58.47 -12.99 12.44
C VAL A 603 -57.99 -12.83 13.88
N PHE A 604 -57.87 -13.96 14.58
CA PHE A 604 -57.22 -14.04 15.88
C PHE A 604 -56.07 -15.05 15.80
N ALA A 605 -54.85 -14.65 16.13
CA ALA A 605 -53.67 -15.49 15.92
C ALA A 605 -52.60 -15.28 17.02
N ILE A 606 -51.77 -16.30 17.24
CA ILE A 606 -50.62 -16.29 18.14
C ILE A 606 -49.37 -15.98 17.32
N MET A 607 -48.55 -15.02 17.76
CA MET A 607 -47.28 -14.67 17.14
C MET A 607 -46.09 -15.12 17.98
N THR A 608 -45.15 -15.80 17.33
CA THR A 608 -43.89 -16.29 17.91
C THR A 608 -42.69 -15.93 17.02
N GLU A 609 -41.47 -16.04 17.54
CA GLU A 609 -40.25 -15.82 16.76
C GLU A 609 -40.16 -16.80 15.56
N PHE A 610 -39.77 -16.30 14.39
CA PHE A 610 -39.62 -17.12 13.20
C PHE A 610 -38.32 -17.94 13.23
N CYS A 611 -38.46 -19.25 13.12
CA CYS A 611 -37.33 -20.18 13.06
C CYS A 611 -37.04 -20.56 11.60
N SER A 612 -35.90 -20.10 11.07
CA SER A 612 -35.58 -20.16 9.64
C SER A 612 -35.38 -21.56 9.06
N ARG A 613 -35.20 -22.59 9.90
CA ARG A 613 -35.04 -23.99 9.45
C ARG A 613 -36.34 -24.79 9.47
N GLY A 614 -37.46 -24.14 9.80
CA GLY A 614 -38.77 -24.78 9.85
C GLY A 614 -38.96 -25.63 11.09
N SER A 615 -39.91 -26.57 11.01
CA SER A 615 -40.17 -27.54 12.06
C SER A 615 -39.18 -28.70 12.03
N LEU A 616 -39.14 -29.48 13.11
CA LEU A 616 -38.34 -30.70 13.18
C LEU A 616 -38.78 -31.70 12.12
N GLU A 617 -40.08 -31.78 11.81
CA GLU A 617 -40.59 -32.62 10.71
C GLU A 617 -39.99 -32.19 9.36
N ASP A 618 -39.97 -30.89 9.06
CA ASP A 618 -39.37 -30.35 7.83
C ASP A 618 -37.86 -30.68 7.75
N LEU A 619 -37.15 -30.59 8.87
CA LEU A 619 -35.73 -30.91 8.95
C LEU A 619 -35.47 -32.41 8.74
N LEU A 620 -36.34 -33.28 9.25
CA LEU A 620 -36.21 -34.73 9.08
C LEU A 620 -36.48 -35.15 7.63
N LEU A 621 -37.41 -34.49 6.94
CA LEU A 621 -37.75 -34.71 5.52
C LEU A 621 -36.68 -34.19 4.54
N ASN A 622 -35.80 -33.29 4.96
CA ASN A 622 -34.80 -32.70 4.09
C ASN A 622 -33.54 -33.57 3.95
N ASP A 623 -33.43 -34.33 2.86
CA ASP A 623 -32.30 -35.25 2.60
C ASP A 623 -30.93 -34.56 2.42
N ASP A 624 -30.88 -33.26 2.09
CA ASP A 624 -29.63 -32.52 1.89
C ASP A 624 -28.84 -32.36 3.21
N VAL A 625 -29.53 -32.41 4.35
CA VAL A 625 -28.92 -32.33 5.68
C VAL A 625 -28.59 -33.74 6.19
N LYS A 626 -27.30 -34.04 6.36
CA LYS A 626 -26.87 -35.32 6.96
C LYS A 626 -26.95 -35.24 8.48
N LEU A 627 -27.92 -35.94 9.07
CA LEU A 627 -28.15 -35.99 10.53
C LEU A 627 -27.44 -37.21 11.13
N ASP A 628 -26.20 -37.02 11.59
CA ASP A 628 -25.48 -38.05 12.35
C ASP A 628 -26.06 -38.22 13.77
N TRP A 629 -25.64 -39.27 14.49
CA TRP A 629 -26.15 -39.54 15.84
C TRP A 629 -25.90 -38.37 16.81
N MET A 630 -24.76 -37.70 16.71
CA MET A 630 -24.43 -36.57 17.57
C MET A 630 -25.41 -35.42 17.36
N PHE A 631 -25.71 -35.09 16.10
CA PHE A 631 -26.67 -34.07 15.75
C PHE A 631 -28.10 -34.45 16.18
N LYS A 632 -28.54 -35.69 15.93
CA LYS A 632 -29.84 -36.22 16.41
C LYS A 632 -29.96 -36.13 17.93
N SER A 633 -28.90 -36.50 18.65
CA SER A 633 -28.88 -36.46 20.12
C SER A 633 -28.97 -35.04 20.68
N SER A 634 -28.42 -34.04 19.98
CA SER A 634 -28.52 -32.64 20.38
C SER A 634 -29.95 -32.12 20.26
N LEU A 635 -30.63 -32.39 19.13
CA LEU A 635 -32.01 -31.97 18.93
C LEU A 635 -32.93 -32.55 20.01
N LEU A 636 -32.75 -33.84 20.35
CA LEU A 636 -33.48 -34.49 21.44
C LEU A 636 -33.17 -33.88 22.80
N LEU A 637 -31.91 -33.56 23.09
CA LEU A 637 -31.52 -32.93 24.34
C LEU A 637 -32.14 -31.53 24.50
N ASP A 638 -32.18 -30.75 23.43
CA ASP A 638 -32.80 -29.43 23.42
C ASP A 638 -34.32 -29.50 23.62
N LEU A 639 -34.98 -30.48 23.00
CA LEU A 639 -36.40 -30.76 23.25
C LEU A 639 -36.66 -31.13 24.72
N ILE A 640 -35.82 -31.99 25.31
CA ILE A 640 -35.93 -32.38 26.73
C ILE A 640 -35.77 -31.15 27.64
N LYS A 641 -34.78 -30.28 27.38
CA LYS A 641 -34.59 -29.05 28.18
C LYS A 641 -35.79 -28.11 28.08
N GLY A 642 -36.34 -27.93 26.88
CA GLY A 642 -37.54 -27.10 26.65
C GLY A 642 -38.75 -27.62 27.45
N MET A 643 -39.04 -28.91 27.34
CA MET A 643 -40.16 -29.53 28.05
C MET A 643 -39.96 -29.58 29.57
N LYS A 644 -38.73 -29.83 30.04
CA LYS A 644 -38.36 -29.72 31.46
C LYS A 644 -38.67 -28.33 32.02
N TYR A 645 -38.34 -27.27 31.28
CA TYR A 645 -38.65 -25.90 31.70
C TYR A 645 -40.17 -25.64 31.78
N LEU A 646 -40.94 -26.09 30.78
CA LEU A 646 -42.40 -25.95 30.78
C LEU A 646 -43.03 -26.68 31.98
N HIS A 647 -42.65 -27.93 32.22
CA HIS A 647 -43.18 -28.74 33.32
C HIS A 647 -42.81 -28.20 34.69
N HIS A 648 -41.60 -27.66 34.86
CA HIS A 648 -41.19 -27.01 36.11
C HIS A 648 -42.02 -25.76 36.44
N ARG A 649 -42.53 -25.06 35.41
CA ARG A 649 -43.45 -23.93 35.56
C ARG A 649 -44.92 -24.37 35.70
N GLY A 650 -45.20 -25.67 35.75
CA GLY A 650 -46.55 -26.22 35.86
C GLY A 650 -47.37 -26.15 34.57
N VAL A 651 -46.73 -25.92 33.42
CA VAL A 651 -47.40 -25.82 32.11
C VAL A 651 -47.30 -27.17 31.39
N CYS A 652 -48.45 -27.74 31.04
CA CYS A 652 -48.54 -28.91 30.17
C CYS A 652 -48.65 -28.44 28.71
N HIS A 653 -47.93 -29.07 27.78
CA HIS A 653 -47.98 -28.66 26.38
C HIS A 653 -49.27 -29.15 25.70
N SER A 654 -49.77 -30.34 26.04
CA SER A 654 -51.01 -30.98 25.56
C SER A 654 -51.08 -31.36 24.08
N ARG A 655 -50.25 -30.75 23.22
CA ARG A 655 -50.18 -30.98 21.77
C ARG A 655 -48.74 -31.09 21.27
N LEU A 656 -47.87 -31.75 22.04
CA LEU A 656 -46.47 -31.90 21.66
C LEU A 656 -46.35 -32.83 20.44
N LYS A 657 -45.75 -32.34 19.34
CA LYS A 657 -45.49 -33.09 18.10
C LYS A 657 -44.28 -32.52 17.38
N SER A 658 -43.71 -33.27 16.43
CA SER A 658 -42.53 -32.83 15.66
C SER A 658 -42.75 -31.50 14.92
N ARG A 659 -43.97 -31.24 14.45
CA ARG A 659 -44.39 -29.94 13.86
C ARG A 659 -44.32 -28.74 14.81
N ASN A 660 -44.51 -28.98 16.11
CA ASN A 660 -44.50 -27.95 17.16
C ASN A 660 -43.11 -27.79 17.81
N CYS A 661 -42.09 -28.44 17.23
CA CYS A 661 -40.69 -28.26 17.58
C CYS A 661 -40.02 -27.55 16.40
N VAL A 662 -39.53 -26.34 16.59
CA VAL A 662 -38.96 -25.50 15.51
C VAL A 662 -37.47 -25.29 15.69
N VAL A 663 -36.73 -25.08 14.60
CA VAL A 663 -35.26 -25.01 14.63
C VAL A 663 -34.75 -23.67 14.10
N ASP A 664 -33.92 -23.00 14.92
CA ASP A 664 -33.37 -21.68 14.59
C ASP A 664 -32.19 -21.77 13.59
N GLY A 665 -31.67 -20.61 13.16
CA GLY A 665 -30.54 -20.53 12.22
C GLY A 665 -29.23 -21.15 12.73
N ARG A 666 -29.11 -21.41 14.04
CA ARG A 666 -27.96 -22.01 14.72
C ARG A 666 -28.17 -23.48 15.05
N PHE A 667 -29.22 -24.11 14.51
CA PHE A 667 -29.62 -25.49 14.78
C PHE A 667 -29.99 -25.78 16.23
N VAL A 668 -30.47 -24.78 16.96
CA VAL A 668 -31.05 -24.97 18.30
C VAL A 668 -32.54 -25.26 18.16
N LEU A 669 -33.01 -26.34 18.79
CA LEU A 669 -34.42 -26.70 18.79
C LEU A 669 -35.16 -25.93 19.89
N LYS A 670 -36.30 -25.33 19.51
CA LYS A 670 -37.21 -24.57 20.37
C LYS A 670 -38.63 -25.16 20.32
N VAL A 671 -39.27 -25.32 21.48
CA VAL A 671 -40.65 -25.78 21.60
C VAL A 671 -41.62 -24.60 21.40
N THR A 672 -42.58 -24.70 20.49
CA THR A 672 -43.59 -23.66 20.20
C THR A 672 -45.00 -24.18 20.51
N ASP A 673 -46.03 -23.32 20.45
CA ASP A 673 -47.44 -23.67 20.68
C ASP A 673 -47.79 -24.14 22.12
N TYR A 674 -46.93 -23.85 23.10
CA TYR A 674 -47.31 -23.91 24.51
C TYR A 674 -48.37 -22.84 24.81
N GLY A 675 -49.33 -23.12 25.69
CA GLY A 675 -50.42 -22.18 26.02
C GLY A 675 -51.56 -22.14 24.99
N TYR A 676 -51.45 -22.80 23.85
CA TYR A 676 -52.48 -22.78 22.80
C TYR A 676 -53.83 -23.34 23.29
N SER A 677 -53.81 -24.47 23.99
CA SER A 677 -55.01 -25.15 24.47
C SER A 677 -55.69 -24.33 25.60
N GLU A 678 -54.89 -23.72 26.47
CA GLU A 678 -55.35 -22.84 27.54
C GLU A 678 -56.00 -21.56 26.99
N VAL A 679 -55.47 -21.00 25.89
CA VAL A 679 -56.10 -19.86 25.20
C VAL A 679 -57.44 -20.28 24.56
N VAL A 680 -57.48 -21.45 23.92
CA VAL A 680 -58.70 -22.01 23.30
C VAL A 680 -59.79 -22.25 24.36
N GLU A 681 -59.42 -22.80 25.52
CA GLU A 681 -60.31 -23.05 26.65
C GLU A 681 -60.77 -21.74 27.32
N ALA A 682 -59.85 -20.84 27.65
CA ALA A 682 -60.17 -19.57 28.34
C ALA A 682 -61.10 -18.67 27.51
N GLN A 683 -60.98 -18.72 26.19
CA GLN A 683 -61.83 -17.99 25.24
C GLN A 683 -63.07 -18.78 24.79
N ARG A 684 -63.24 -20.03 25.25
CA ARG A 684 -64.40 -20.90 24.94
C ARG A 684 -64.63 -21.12 23.44
N PHE A 685 -63.57 -21.36 22.68
CA PHE A 685 -63.69 -21.73 21.28
C PHE A 685 -64.39 -23.10 21.11
N PRO A 686 -65.14 -23.33 20.02
CA PRO A 686 -65.75 -24.62 19.75
C PRO A 686 -64.66 -25.69 19.56
N TYR A 687 -64.86 -26.86 20.19
CA TYR A 687 -64.01 -28.02 19.98
C TYR A 687 -64.15 -28.50 18.53
N ILE A 688 -63.03 -28.55 17.81
CA ILE A 688 -62.93 -29.15 16.48
C ILE A 688 -62.10 -30.40 16.65
N GLU A 689 -62.67 -31.55 16.30
CA GLU A 689 -61.97 -32.82 16.38
C GLU A 689 -60.78 -32.81 15.39
N PRO A 690 -59.54 -33.03 15.86
CA PRO A 690 -58.37 -33.03 14.99
C PRO A 690 -58.37 -34.27 14.09
N PRO A 691 -57.75 -34.20 12.90
CA PRO A 691 -57.67 -35.35 12.01
C PRO A 691 -56.84 -36.48 12.64
N PRO A 692 -57.11 -37.75 12.29
CA PRO A 692 -56.42 -38.93 12.83
C PRO A 692 -54.89 -38.82 12.80
N GLU A 693 -54.32 -38.24 11.75
CA GLU A 693 -52.89 -38.08 11.60
C GLU A 693 -52.27 -37.20 12.69
N GLU A 694 -52.99 -36.18 13.17
CA GLU A 694 -52.53 -35.30 14.25
C GLU A 694 -52.60 -35.95 15.64
N LEU A 695 -53.37 -37.02 15.78
CA LEU A 695 -53.60 -37.71 17.05
C LEU A 695 -52.53 -38.77 17.36
N LEU A 696 -51.63 -39.10 16.41
CA LEU A 696 -50.62 -40.15 16.57
C LEU A 696 -49.62 -39.90 17.72
N TRP A 697 -49.39 -38.64 18.08
CA TRP A 697 -48.56 -38.25 19.23
C TRP A 697 -49.31 -38.22 20.56
N THR A 698 -50.65 -38.37 20.53
CA THR A 698 -51.50 -38.26 21.72
C THR A 698 -51.47 -39.57 22.51
N ALA A 699 -51.36 -39.45 23.83
CA ALA A 699 -51.27 -40.61 24.70
C ALA A 699 -52.58 -41.44 24.72
N PRO A 700 -52.51 -42.78 24.82
CA PRO A 700 -53.69 -43.65 24.73
C PRO A 700 -54.78 -43.36 25.77
N GLU A 701 -54.38 -42.98 26.98
CA GLU A 701 -55.32 -42.62 28.05
C GLU A 701 -56.12 -41.34 27.72
N ILE A 702 -55.50 -40.39 27.02
CA ILE A 702 -56.17 -39.16 26.59
C ILE A 702 -57.12 -39.48 25.43
N LEU A 703 -56.68 -40.31 24.47
CA LEU A 703 -57.51 -40.75 23.34
C LEU A 703 -58.81 -41.45 23.80
N ARG A 704 -58.76 -42.25 24.88
CA ARG A 704 -59.92 -42.95 25.43
C ARG A 704 -60.98 -42.04 26.06
N THR A 705 -60.61 -40.83 26.49
CA THR A 705 -61.56 -39.90 27.11
C THR A 705 -62.48 -39.19 26.11
N GLY A 706 -62.24 -39.33 24.80
CA GLY A 706 -63.08 -38.75 23.75
C GLY A 706 -62.87 -37.25 23.50
N GLN A 707 -61.90 -36.62 24.18
CA GLN A 707 -61.51 -35.21 23.98
C GLN A 707 -60.01 -35.10 23.60
N GLY A 708 -59.62 -35.85 22.58
CA GLY A 708 -58.25 -35.87 22.07
C GLY A 708 -57.78 -34.46 21.65
N GLY A 709 -56.80 -33.92 22.37
CA GLY A 709 -56.20 -32.62 22.06
C GLY A 709 -56.81 -31.40 22.75
N PHE A 710 -57.77 -31.57 23.68
CA PHE A 710 -58.32 -30.46 24.49
C PHE A 710 -57.76 -30.42 25.92
N HIS A 711 -57.57 -31.59 26.55
CA HIS A 711 -56.97 -31.71 27.88
C HIS A 711 -55.69 -32.55 27.82
N GLY A 712 -54.58 -31.96 28.24
CA GLY A 712 -53.29 -32.62 28.36
C GLY A 712 -52.95 -32.96 29.81
N THR A 713 -52.07 -33.93 29.99
CA THR A 713 -51.46 -34.23 31.29
C THR A 713 -49.94 -34.22 31.14
N LEU A 714 -49.21 -33.89 32.22
CA LEU A 714 -47.75 -33.96 32.23
C LEU A 714 -47.21 -35.35 31.75
N PRO A 715 -47.73 -36.50 32.23
CA PRO A 715 -47.32 -37.80 31.69
C PRO A 715 -47.76 -38.04 30.24
N GLY A 716 -48.78 -37.34 29.74
CA GLY A 716 -49.17 -37.34 28.34
C GLY A 716 -48.12 -36.72 27.43
N ASP A 717 -47.53 -35.59 27.83
CA ASP A 717 -46.43 -34.95 27.08
C ASP A 717 -45.19 -35.86 26.99
N VAL A 718 -44.92 -36.66 28.03
CA VAL A 718 -43.81 -37.64 28.03
C VAL A 718 -44.04 -38.73 26.98
N TYR A 719 -45.28 -39.18 26.80
CA TYR A 719 -45.62 -40.11 25.72
C TYR A 719 -45.39 -39.47 24.35
N SER A 720 -45.85 -38.22 24.16
CA SER A 720 -45.65 -37.49 22.91
C SER A 720 -44.16 -37.32 22.56
N PHE A 721 -43.33 -37.03 23.56
CA PHE A 721 -41.88 -36.99 23.40
C PHE A 721 -41.29 -38.32 22.90
N ALA A 722 -41.77 -39.47 23.40
CA ALA A 722 -41.31 -40.77 22.94
C ALA A 722 -41.57 -41.02 21.45
N ILE A 723 -42.70 -40.54 20.93
CA ILE A 723 -43.04 -40.63 19.51
C ILE A 723 -42.14 -39.72 18.67
N ILE A 724 -41.86 -38.49 19.13
CA ILE A 724 -40.89 -37.60 18.45
C ILE A 724 -39.48 -38.19 18.46
N MET A 725 -39.10 -38.83 19.57
CA MET A 725 -37.83 -39.52 19.70
C MET A 725 -37.71 -40.66 18.68
N GLN A 726 -38.80 -41.39 18.42
CA GLN A 726 -38.87 -42.36 17.34
C GLN A 726 -38.68 -41.72 15.96
N GLU A 727 -39.36 -40.61 15.67
CA GLU A 727 -39.24 -39.90 14.39
C GLU A 727 -37.80 -39.44 14.11
N VAL A 728 -37.11 -38.89 15.11
CA VAL A 728 -35.72 -38.39 14.98
C VAL A 728 -34.73 -39.54 14.76
N VAL A 729 -34.89 -40.63 15.52
CA VAL A 729 -34.00 -41.79 15.44
C VAL A 729 -34.11 -42.45 14.07
N ILE A 730 -35.34 -42.75 13.64
CA ILE A 730 -35.62 -43.43 12.37
C ILE A 730 -35.49 -42.49 11.17
N ARG A 731 -35.66 -41.17 11.38
CA ARG A 731 -35.82 -40.18 10.32
C ARG A 731 -37.01 -40.53 9.40
N GLY A 732 -38.18 -40.70 10.01
CA GLY A 732 -39.42 -41.06 9.32
C GLY A 732 -40.66 -40.71 10.14
N PRO A 733 -41.87 -40.77 9.57
CA PRO A 733 -43.10 -40.36 10.24
C PRO A 733 -43.46 -41.27 11.44
N PRO A 734 -44.37 -40.84 12.33
CA PRO A 734 -44.81 -41.65 13.45
C PRO A 734 -45.36 -43.01 12.99
N PHE A 735 -44.98 -44.09 13.68
CA PHE A 735 -45.44 -45.46 13.39
C PHE A 735 -45.15 -45.97 11.96
N CYS A 736 -44.22 -45.34 11.23
CA CYS A 736 -43.90 -45.69 9.83
C CYS A 736 -43.45 -47.13 9.61
N MET A 737 -43.10 -47.86 10.67
CA MET A 737 -42.65 -49.26 10.61
C MET A 737 -43.81 -50.27 10.53
N LEU A 738 -45.06 -49.83 10.72
CA LEU A 738 -46.23 -50.71 10.76
C LEU A 738 -47.07 -50.67 9.46
N ASP A 739 -46.83 -49.71 8.56
CA ASP A 739 -47.57 -49.53 7.28
C ASP A 739 -49.11 -49.58 7.41
N LEU A 740 -49.65 -49.07 8.53
CA LEU A 740 -51.09 -48.98 8.78
C LEU A 740 -51.60 -47.54 8.63
N PRO A 741 -52.86 -47.34 8.18
CA PRO A 741 -53.46 -46.01 8.15
C PRO A 741 -53.68 -45.46 9.56
N ALA A 742 -53.63 -44.13 9.72
CA ALA A 742 -53.72 -43.45 11.01
C ALA A 742 -55.00 -43.77 11.79
N THR A 743 -56.12 -43.97 11.10
CA THR A 743 -57.41 -44.37 11.71
C THR A 743 -57.34 -45.73 12.40
N GLU A 744 -56.72 -46.73 11.74
CA GLU A 744 -56.56 -48.08 12.29
C GLU A 744 -55.55 -48.10 13.45
N LEU A 745 -54.50 -47.27 13.36
CA LEU A 745 -53.54 -47.10 14.44
C LEU A 745 -54.19 -46.52 15.71
N ILE A 746 -55.01 -45.48 15.58
CA ILE A 746 -55.74 -44.91 16.72
C ILE A 746 -56.69 -45.94 17.33
N GLU A 747 -57.43 -46.69 16.52
CA GLU A 747 -58.34 -47.72 17.04
C GLU A 747 -57.58 -48.78 17.86
N LYS A 748 -56.43 -49.24 17.35
CA LYS A 748 -55.54 -50.20 18.06
C LYS A 748 -54.92 -49.60 19.33
N LEU A 749 -54.61 -48.31 19.36
CA LEU A 749 -54.11 -47.62 20.56
C LEU A 749 -55.20 -47.46 21.64
N CYS A 750 -56.44 -47.20 21.22
CA CYS A 750 -57.58 -47.04 22.12
C CYS A 750 -58.02 -48.37 22.76
N ARG A 751 -57.91 -49.50 22.05
CA ARG A 751 -58.44 -50.82 22.46
C ARG A 751 -57.35 -51.93 22.54
N PRO A 752 -56.50 -51.95 23.57
CA PRO A 752 -55.61 -53.10 23.81
C PRO A 752 -56.40 -54.34 24.30
N PRO A 753 -56.02 -55.60 23.99
CA PRO A 753 -54.81 -56.10 23.32
C PRO A 753 -54.97 -56.49 21.82
N PRO A 754 -53.89 -56.58 21.01
CA PRO A 754 -52.46 -56.39 21.36
C PRO A 754 -52.03 -54.93 21.47
N LEU A 755 -50.98 -54.66 22.26
CA LEU A 755 -50.41 -53.31 22.40
C LEU A 755 -49.74 -52.87 21.08
N CYS A 756 -50.27 -51.82 20.47
CA CYS A 756 -49.65 -51.18 19.31
C CYS A 756 -48.57 -50.20 19.79
N ARG A 757 -47.31 -50.42 19.41
CA ARG A 757 -46.17 -49.54 19.71
C ARG A 757 -45.18 -49.47 18.54
N PRO A 758 -44.47 -48.35 18.35
CA PRO A 758 -43.42 -48.28 17.34
C PRO A 758 -42.27 -49.25 17.63
N VAL A 759 -41.68 -49.80 16.58
CA VAL A 759 -40.53 -50.71 16.66
C VAL A 759 -39.30 -50.00 16.10
N VAL A 760 -38.21 -49.96 16.87
CA VAL A 760 -36.95 -49.30 16.48
C VAL A 760 -35.81 -50.32 16.58
N SER A 761 -35.07 -50.52 15.48
CA SER A 761 -33.89 -51.41 15.46
C SER A 761 -32.73 -50.81 16.28
N PRO A 762 -31.91 -51.62 16.97
CA PRO A 762 -30.67 -51.19 17.62
C PRO A 762 -29.66 -50.50 16.69
N ASP A 763 -29.78 -50.67 15.37
CA ASP A 763 -28.86 -50.07 14.40
C ASP A 763 -28.99 -48.53 14.30
N TYR A 764 -30.15 -47.99 14.68
CA TYR A 764 -30.45 -46.55 14.53
C TYR A 764 -30.11 -45.72 15.78
N ALA A 765 -30.04 -46.33 16.97
CA ALA A 765 -29.78 -45.64 18.24
C ALA A 765 -29.18 -46.59 19.30
N PRO A 766 -28.40 -46.07 20.27
CA PRO A 766 -27.94 -46.84 21.43
C PRO A 766 -29.08 -47.53 22.17
N LEU A 767 -28.81 -48.72 22.70
CA LEU A 767 -29.84 -49.56 23.33
C LEU A 767 -30.48 -48.89 24.54
N GLU A 768 -29.70 -48.15 25.32
CA GLU A 768 -30.15 -47.39 26.49
C GLU A 768 -31.13 -46.27 26.08
N CYS A 769 -30.90 -45.68 24.90
CA CYS A 769 -31.77 -44.66 24.31
C CYS A 769 -33.12 -45.25 23.88
N ILE A 770 -33.10 -46.44 23.27
CA ILE A 770 -34.31 -47.20 22.91
C ILE A 770 -35.07 -47.65 24.17
N GLN A 771 -34.36 -48.03 25.24
CA GLN A 771 -34.98 -48.38 26.52
C GLN A 771 -35.68 -47.17 27.17
N LEU A 772 -35.03 -46.00 27.18
CA LEU A 772 -35.64 -44.76 27.68
C LEU A 772 -36.88 -44.38 26.86
N MET A 773 -36.82 -44.47 25.54
CA MET A 773 -37.97 -44.29 24.64
C MET A 773 -39.13 -45.22 25.03
N LYS A 774 -38.82 -46.50 25.33
CA LYS A 774 -39.80 -47.50 25.75
C LYS A 774 -40.43 -47.22 27.10
N GLN A 775 -39.69 -46.62 28.04
CA GLN A 775 -40.22 -46.18 29.33
C GLN A 775 -41.16 -44.99 29.17
N CYS A 776 -40.83 -44.06 28.28
CA CYS A 776 -41.61 -42.83 28.06
C CYS A 776 -43.00 -43.09 27.45
N TRP A 777 -43.17 -44.12 26.60
CA TRP A 777 -44.47 -44.48 26.02
C TRP A 777 -45.22 -45.62 26.75
N ASN A 778 -44.95 -45.80 28.05
CA ASN A 778 -45.60 -46.84 28.85
C ASN A 778 -47.13 -46.70 28.79
N GLU A 779 -47.85 -47.82 28.78
CA GLU A 779 -49.31 -47.83 28.79
C GLU A 779 -49.90 -47.18 30.05
N GLN A 780 -49.25 -47.35 31.20
CA GLN A 780 -49.67 -46.72 32.45
C GLN A 780 -49.00 -45.34 32.60
N PRO A 781 -49.77 -44.24 32.73
CA PRO A 781 -49.23 -42.89 32.84
C PRO A 781 -48.27 -42.70 34.02
N ASP A 782 -48.62 -43.27 35.18
CA ASP A 782 -47.83 -43.13 36.43
C ASP A 782 -46.47 -43.85 36.39
N LYS A 783 -46.27 -44.76 35.41
CA LYS A 783 -45.00 -45.46 35.22
C LYS A 783 -44.06 -44.74 34.25
N ARG A 784 -44.50 -43.65 33.64
CA ARG A 784 -43.66 -42.86 32.74
C ARG A 784 -42.73 -41.97 33.59
N PRO A 785 -41.44 -41.84 33.22
CA PRO A 785 -40.51 -40.96 33.92
C PRO A 785 -40.92 -39.48 33.76
N THR A 786 -40.53 -38.62 34.71
CA THR A 786 -40.70 -37.17 34.55
C THR A 786 -39.65 -36.60 33.60
N PHE A 787 -39.85 -35.40 33.04
CA PHE A 787 -38.81 -34.77 32.20
C PHE A 787 -37.50 -34.48 32.96
N GLU A 788 -37.54 -34.37 34.29
CA GLU A 788 -36.33 -34.30 35.13
C GLU A 788 -35.56 -35.62 35.04
N ASP A 789 -36.24 -36.74 35.25
CA ASP A 789 -35.66 -38.09 35.16
C ASP A 789 -35.18 -38.41 33.73
N VAL A 790 -35.98 -38.03 32.71
CA VAL A 790 -35.62 -38.20 31.30
C VAL A 790 -34.36 -37.40 30.99
N PHE A 791 -34.24 -36.17 31.47
CA PHE A 791 -33.03 -35.35 31.28
C PHE A 791 -31.79 -36.01 31.90
N ASP A 792 -31.88 -36.49 33.14
CA ASP A 792 -30.75 -37.11 33.80
C ASP A 792 -30.35 -38.45 33.17
N GLN A 793 -31.33 -39.29 32.80
CA GLN A 793 -31.09 -40.54 32.10
C GLN A 793 -30.48 -40.29 30.70
N PHE A 794 -31.06 -39.38 29.90
CA PHE A 794 -30.56 -39.06 28.56
C PHE A 794 -29.17 -38.40 28.60
N LYS A 795 -28.91 -37.55 29.60
CA LYS A 795 -27.58 -36.97 29.84
C LYS A 795 -26.56 -38.05 30.20
N ASN A 796 -26.94 -39.06 30.99
CA ASN A 796 -26.08 -40.18 31.34
C ASN A 796 -25.81 -41.11 30.14
N ILE A 797 -26.79 -41.34 29.26
CA ILE A 797 -26.60 -42.08 28.00
C ILE A 797 -25.54 -41.40 27.12
N ASN A 798 -25.44 -40.07 27.19
CA ASN A 798 -24.45 -39.28 26.46
C ASN A 798 -23.15 -39.01 27.25
N LYS A 799 -23.01 -39.46 28.52
CA LYS A 799 -21.76 -39.32 29.29
C LYS A 799 -20.71 -40.29 28.76
N GLY A 800 -19.75 -39.73 28.01
CA GLY A 800 -18.63 -40.47 27.39
C GLY A 800 -18.35 -40.02 25.95
N LYS A 801 -19.32 -39.36 25.30
CA LYS A 801 -19.18 -38.71 24.00
C LYS A 801 -19.41 -37.20 24.13
N LYS A 802 -18.73 -36.56 25.08
CA LYS A 802 -18.64 -35.09 25.14
C LYS A 802 -17.67 -34.61 24.05
N THR A 803 -18.07 -34.76 22.80
CA THR A 803 -17.52 -33.96 21.71
C THR A 803 -18.62 -33.00 21.33
N ASN A 804 -18.41 -31.72 21.62
CA ASN A 804 -19.36 -30.67 21.31
C ASN A 804 -19.65 -30.73 19.80
N ILE A 805 -20.85 -30.36 19.35
CA ILE A 805 -21.20 -30.27 17.91
C ILE A 805 -20.14 -29.47 17.11
N ILE A 806 -19.45 -28.58 17.81
CA ILE A 806 -18.27 -27.83 17.35
C ILE A 806 -17.15 -28.76 16.86
N ASP A 807 -16.88 -29.91 17.46
CA ASP A 807 -15.84 -30.87 17.02
C ASP A 807 -16.21 -31.54 15.68
N SER A 808 -17.50 -31.81 15.45
CA SER A 808 -17.98 -32.33 14.16
C SER A 808 -17.91 -31.25 13.07
N MET A 809 -18.25 -30.00 13.42
CA MET A 809 -18.03 -28.84 12.53
C MET A 809 -16.54 -28.51 12.33
N LEU A 810 -15.69 -28.71 13.34
CA LEU A 810 -14.24 -28.53 13.30
C LEU A 810 -13.61 -29.55 12.36
N ARG A 811 -14.04 -30.83 12.38
CA ARG A 811 -13.59 -31.82 11.39
C ARG A 811 -13.96 -31.45 9.96
N MET A 812 -15.12 -30.85 9.77
CA MET A 812 -15.52 -30.31 8.46
C MET A 812 -14.64 -29.10 8.06
N LEU A 813 -14.30 -28.22 9.01
CA LEU A 813 -13.37 -27.09 8.80
C LEU A 813 -11.92 -27.54 8.60
N GLU A 814 -11.46 -28.61 9.26
CA GLU A 814 -10.14 -29.23 9.07
C GLU A 814 -9.99 -29.75 7.64
N GLN A 815 -11.05 -30.33 7.08
CA GLN A 815 -11.05 -30.77 5.68
C GLN A 815 -10.99 -29.60 4.69
N TYR A 816 -11.59 -28.45 5.02
CA TYR A 816 -11.39 -27.21 4.27
C TYR A 816 -9.98 -26.63 4.45
N SER A 817 -9.39 -26.76 5.65
CA SER A 817 -8.01 -26.34 5.94
C SER A 817 -6.98 -27.15 5.15
N SER A 818 -7.18 -28.46 5.04
CA SER A 818 -6.31 -29.35 4.26
C SER A 818 -6.25 -28.97 2.77
N ASN A 819 -7.37 -28.55 2.18
CA ASN A 819 -7.39 -28.06 0.79
C ASN A 819 -6.65 -26.72 0.64
N LEU A 820 -6.66 -25.87 1.69
CA LEU A 820 -5.91 -24.63 1.70
C LEU A 820 -4.40 -24.88 1.85
N GLU A 821 -4.01 -25.88 2.65
CA GLU A 821 -2.61 -26.33 2.76
C GLU A 821 -2.06 -26.81 1.43
N GLU A 822 -2.85 -27.51 0.63
CA GLU A 822 -2.46 -27.93 -0.71
C GLU A 822 -2.20 -26.74 -1.65
N LEU A 823 -3.06 -25.71 -1.61
CA LEU A 823 -2.86 -24.47 -2.36
C LEU A 823 -1.64 -23.67 -1.88
N ILE A 824 -1.39 -23.65 -0.56
CA ILE A 824 -0.18 -23.03 0.01
C ILE A 824 1.07 -23.78 -0.45
N ARG A 825 1.02 -25.11 -0.50
CA ARG A 825 2.12 -25.95 -1.00
C ARG A 825 2.45 -25.62 -2.46
N GLU A 826 1.45 -25.54 -3.33
CA GLU A 826 1.64 -25.15 -4.74
C GLU A 826 2.31 -23.77 -4.86
N ARG A 827 1.83 -22.78 -4.10
CA ARG A 827 2.42 -21.43 -4.09
C ARG A 827 3.84 -21.41 -3.50
N THR A 828 4.15 -22.32 -2.60
CA THR A 828 5.49 -22.46 -2.00
C THR A 828 6.46 -23.09 -3.00
N GLU A 829 6.01 -24.08 -3.78
CA GLU A 829 6.80 -24.67 -4.87
C GLU A 829 7.10 -23.66 -5.98
N GLU A 830 6.12 -22.84 -6.39
CA GLU A 830 6.33 -21.75 -7.35
C GLU A 830 7.38 -20.73 -6.86
N LEU A 831 7.32 -20.38 -5.57
CA LEU A 831 8.29 -19.48 -4.95
C LEU A 831 9.70 -20.08 -4.92
N GLU A 832 9.82 -21.38 -4.62
CA GLU A 832 11.11 -22.08 -4.59
C GLU A 832 11.74 -22.14 -5.99
N ILE A 833 10.94 -22.38 -7.04
CA ILE A 833 11.42 -22.34 -8.43
C ILE A 833 11.95 -20.93 -8.79
N GLU A 834 11.23 -19.87 -8.40
CA GLU A 834 11.63 -18.50 -8.71
C GLU A 834 12.87 -18.07 -7.91
N LYS A 835 12.98 -18.54 -6.65
CA LYS A 835 14.17 -18.39 -5.82
C LYS A 835 15.38 -19.07 -6.46
N GLN A 836 15.25 -20.31 -6.93
CA GLN A 836 16.33 -21.03 -7.61
C GLN A 836 16.82 -20.30 -8.87
N LYS A 837 15.93 -19.72 -9.68
CA LYS A 837 16.32 -18.91 -10.84
C LYS A 837 17.10 -17.67 -10.44
N THR A 838 16.63 -16.97 -9.41
CA THR A 838 17.28 -15.76 -8.87
C THR A 838 18.67 -16.08 -8.34
N GLU A 839 18.81 -17.19 -7.61
CA GLU A 839 20.11 -17.65 -7.09
C GLU A 839 21.09 -18.03 -8.19
N LYS A 840 20.62 -18.70 -9.25
CA LYS A 840 21.44 -19.06 -10.41
C LYS A 840 21.94 -17.84 -11.18
N LEU A 841 21.12 -16.80 -11.30
CA LEU A 841 21.53 -15.54 -11.94
C LEU A 841 22.54 -14.78 -11.07
N LEU A 842 22.39 -14.81 -9.74
CA LEU A 842 23.30 -14.12 -8.83
C LEU A 842 24.71 -14.73 -8.85
N THR A 843 24.82 -16.07 -8.87
CA THR A 843 26.12 -16.77 -8.96
C THR A 843 26.76 -16.71 -10.34
N GLN A 844 26.02 -16.30 -11.38
CA GLN A 844 26.58 -15.99 -12.70
C GLN A 844 27.21 -14.60 -12.77
N MET A 845 26.76 -13.66 -11.93
CA MET A 845 27.22 -12.27 -11.92
C MET A 845 28.32 -12.00 -10.88
N LEU A 846 28.39 -12.81 -9.83
CA LEU A 846 29.33 -12.66 -8.73
C LEU A 846 29.97 -14.00 -8.36
N PRO A 847 31.19 -14.00 -7.80
CA PRO A 847 31.78 -15.25 -7.30
C PRO A 847 30.89 -15.89 -6.23
N PRO A 848 30.80 -17.24 -6.16
CA PRO A 848 29.90 -17.93 -5.23
C PRO A 848 30.05 -17.52 -3.76
N SER A 849 31.30 -17.38 -3.28
CA SER A 849 31.59 -16.97 -1.89
C SER A 849 31.06 -15.56 -1.57
N VAL A 850 31.13 -14.65 -2.53
CA VAL A 850 30.66 -13.26 -2.42
C VAL A 850 29.14 -13.19 -2.53
N ALA A 851 28.55 -13.99 -3.43
CA ALA A 851 27.10 -14.09 -3.60
C ALA A 851 26.41 -14.62 -2.34
N GLU A 852 27.00 -15.62 -1.67
CA GLU A 852 26.48 -16.15 -0.40
C GLU A 852 26.53 -15.12 0.73
N ALA A 853 27.64 -14.39 0.86
CA ALA A 853 27.76 -13.32 1.86
C ALA A 853 26.69 -12.23 1.66
N LEU A 854 26.38 -11.87 0.41
CA LEU A 854 25.32 -10.90 0.08
C LEU A 854 23.91 -11.46 0.29
N LYS A 855 23.67 -12.76 0.03
CA LYS A 855 22.37 -13.43 0.30
C LYS A 855 21.98 -13.37 1.79
N VAL A 856 22.97 -13.42 2.69
CA VAL A 856 22.76 -13.35 4.15
C VAL A 856 22.62 -11.89 4.65
N GLY A 857 22.71 -10.91 3.74
CA GLY A 857 22.65 -9.48 4.08
C GLY A 857 23.96 -8.93 4.66
N GLY A 858 25.06 -9.67 4.52
CA GLY A 858 26.39 -9.24 4.95
C GLY A 858 27.02 -8.24 3.98
N THR A 859 27.88 -7.37 4.50
CA THR A 859 28.75 -6.50 3.69
C THR A 859 30.05 -7.24 3.35
N VAL A 860 30.42 -7.29 2.06
CA VAL A 860 31.67 -7.90 1.61
C VAL A 860 32.81 -6.91 1.82
N VAL A 861 33.73 -7.22 2.73
CA VAL A 861 34.89 -6.38 3.05
C VAL A 861 35.96 -6.58 1.97
N PRO A 862 36.67 -5.53 1.51
CA PRO A 862 37.81 -5.70 0.61
C PRO A 862 38.90 -6.57 1.22
N GLU A 863 39.37 -7.56 0.47
CA GLU A 863 40.41 -8.52 0.87
C GLU A 863 41.71 -8.27 0.12
N HIS A 864 42.84 -8.48 0.80
CA HIS A 864 44.17 -8.35 0.22
C HIS A 864 44.74 -9.75 -0.08
N PHE A 865 45.18 -9.94 -1.32
CA PHE A 865 45.78 -11.17 -1.82
C PHE A 865 47.25 -10.92 -2.15
N GLU A 866 48.15 -11.68 -1.53
CA GLU A 866 49.60 -11.50 -1.68
C GLU A 866 50.11 -11.84 -3.09
N SER A 867 49.45 -12.77 -3.78
CA SER A 867 49.82 -13.19 -5.13
C SER A 867 48.59 -13.66 -5.91
N ALA A 868 48.35 -13.01 -7.05
CA ALA A 868 47.34 -13.40 -8.03
C ALA A 868 47.90 -13.23 -9.45
N SER A 869 47.47 -14.10 -10.37
CA SER A 869 47.83 -13.99 -11.80
C SER A 869 46.69 -13.38 -12.58
N LEU A 870 47.00 -12.37 -13.39
CA LEU A 870 46.04 -11.66 -14.25
C LEU A 870 46.33 -11.92 -15.72
N TYR A 871 45.25 -12.06 -16.47
CA TYR A 871 45.19 -12.15 -17.93
C TYR A 871 44.48 -10.93 -18.48
N PHE A 872 45.09 -10.29 -19.47
CA PHE A 872 44.47 -9.29 -20.31
C PHE A 872 44.61 -9.71 -21.77
N SER A 873 43.54 -9.60 -22.55
CA SER A 873 43.61 -9.72 -24.00
C SER A 873 42.87 -8.60 -24.68
N ASP A 874 43.34 -8.23 -25.86
CA ASP A 874 42.73 -7.20 -26.70
C ASP A 874 42.72 -7.63 -28.18
N ILE A 875 41.76 -7.08 -28.95
CA ILE A 875 41.60 -7.39 -30.37
C ILE A 875 42.41 -6.39 -31.21
N VAL A 876 43.43 -6.88 -31.90
CA VAL A 876 44.30 -6.04 -32.74
C VAL A 876 43.49 -5.51 -33.93
N GLY A 877 43.33 -4.19 -33.99
CA GLY A 877 42.63 -3.52 -35.08
C GLY A 877 41.10 -3.44 -34.90
N PHE A 878 40.60 -3.65 -33.68
CA PHE A 878 39.17 -3.56 -33.35
C PHE A 878 38.52 -2.25 -33.79
N THR A 879 39.19 -1.11 -33.58
CA THR A 879 38.70 0.20 -34.05
C THR A 879 38.45 0.23 -35.56
N THR A 880 39.29 -0.45 -36.34
CA THR A 880 39.12 -0.53 -37.80
C THR A 880 38.01 -1.49 -38.20
N ILE A 881 37.90 -2.63 -37.51
CA ILE A 881 36.81 -3.60 -37.72
C ILE A 881 35.47 -2.90 -37.41
N SER A 882 35.42 -2.16 -36.30
CA SER A 882 34.24 -1.42 -35.87
C SER A 882 33.78 -0.31 -36.78
N ALA A 883 34.72 0.40 -37.39
CA ALA A 883 34.42 1.48 -38.30
C ALA A 883 33.79 0.97 -39.61
N ASN A 884 34.01 -0.32 -39.93
CA ASN A 884 33.56 -0.97 -41.14
C ASN A 884 32.39 -1.96 -40.94
N SER A 885 31.85 -2.09 -39.72
CA SER A 885 30.74 -3.00 -39.38
C SER A 885 29.56 -2.23 -38.79
N GLU A 886 28.34 -2.75 -38.97
CA GLU A 886 27.17 -2.17 -38.30
C GLU A 886 27.21 -2.45 -36.78
N PRO A 887 26.60 -1.58 -35.93
CA PRO A 887 26.61 -1.77 -34.48
C PRO A 887 26.07 -3.13 -34.02
N ILE A 888 25.09 -3.70 -34.72
CA ILE A 888 24.55 -5.03 -34.41
C ILE A 888 25.55 -6.15 -34.72
N GLU A 889 26.28 -6.04 -35.84
CA GLU A 889 27.26 -7.04 -36.30
C GLU A 889 28.47 -7.13 -35.37
N VAL A 890 28.81 -6.01 -34.72
CA VAL A 890 29.87 -5.99 -33.72
C VAL A 890 29.41 -6.67 -32.45
N VAL A 891 28.20 -6.37 -31.97
CA VAL A 891 27.67 -7.04 -30.78
C VAL A 891 27.66 -8.55 -31.00
N ASP A 892 27.28 -9.01 -32.19
CA ASP A 892 27.33 -10.42 -32.57
C ASP A 892 28.76 -10.98 -32.60
N LEU A 893 29.74 -10.22 -33.14
CA LEU A 893 31.16 -10.59 -33.12
C LEU A 893 31.71 -10.76 -31.70
N LEU A 894 31.45 -9.79 -30.82
CA LEU A 894 31.91 -9.84 -29.43
C LEU A 894 31.24 -10.98 -28.67
N ASN A 895 29.93 -11.19 -28.86
CA ASN A 895 29.21 -12.30 -28.25
C ASN A 895 29.75 -13.66 -28.72
N ASP A 896 29.97 -13.85 -30.02
CA ASP A 896 30.51 -15.10 -30.56
C ASP A 896 31.93 -15.37 -30.02
N LEU A 897 32.79 -14.35 -29.99
CA LEU A 897 34.16 -14.48 -29.48
C LEU A 897 34.18 -14.78 -27.98
N TYR A 898 33.40 -14.02 -27.18
CA TYR A 898 33.35 -14.21 -25.74
C TYR A 898 32.62 -15.49 -25.33
N THR A 899 31.69 -16.01 -26.14
CA THR A 899 31.09 -17.35 -25.91
C THR A 899 32.15 -18.44 -26.01
N VAL A 900 33.09 -18.33 -26.96
CA VAL A 900 34.23 -19.26 -27.07
C VAL A 900 35.16 -19.12 -25.86
N PHE A 901 35.43 -17.89 -25.40
CA PHE A 901 36.29 -17.66 -24.24
C PHE A 901 35.65 -18.20 -22.95
N ASP A 902 34.37 -17.89 -22.72
CA ASP A 902 33.62 -18.33 -21.56
C ASP A 902 33.53 -19.88 -21.50
N ALA A 903 33.43 -20.56 -22.66
CA ALA A 903 33.47 -22.02 -22.74
C ALA A 903 34.84 -22.62 -22.36
N ILE A 904 35.94 -21.93 -22.68
CA ILE A 904 37.30 -22.36 -22.32
C ILE A 904 37.55 -22.15 -20.83
N ILE A 905 37.18 -20.98 -20.32
CA ILE A 905 37.36 -20.56 -18.91
C ILE A 905 36.65 -21.49 -17.94
N GLY A 906 35.49 -22.02 -18.32
CA GLY A 906 34.77 -23.01 -17.50
C GLY A 906 35.54 -24.30 -17.21
N ASN A 907 36.65 -24.58 -17.90
CA ASN A 907 37.50 -25.75 -17.67
C ASN A 907 38.76 -25.45 -16.82
N HIS A 908 39.00 -24.19 -16.44
CA HIS A 908 40.18 -23.76 -15.70
C HIS A 908 39.78 -23.10 -14.36
N ASP A 909 40.65 -23.11 -13.35
CA ASP A 909 40.40 -22.46 -12.06
C ASP A 909 40.67 -20.95 -12.16
N VAL A 910 39.75 -20.25 -12.81
CA VAL A 910 39.86 -18.83 -13.16
C VAL A 910 38.53 -18.11 -12.95
N TYR A 911 38.60 -16.83 -12.62
CA TYR A 911 37.44 -15.95 -12.42
C TYR A 911 37.44 -14.82 -13.46
N LYS A 912 36.30 -14.65 -14.14
CA LYS A 912 36.06 -13.54 -15.08
C LYS A 912 35.73 -12.27 -14.30
N VAL A 913 36.59 -11.27 -14.40
CA VAL A 913 36.50 -10.03 -13.59
C VAL A 913 35.55 -9.04 -14.26
N GLU A 914 35.98 -8.41 -15.36
CA GLU A 914 35.19 -7.46 -16.14
C GLU A 914 35.65 -7.49 -17.61
N THR A 915 34.81 -6.99 -18.53
CA THR A 915 35.19 -6.70 -19.92
C THR A 915 35.21 -5.18 -20.11
N ILE A 916 36.32 -4.64 -20.61
CA ILE A 916 36.51 -3.19 -20.81
C ILE A 916 36.64 -2.94 -22.32
N GLY A 917 35.57 -2.53 -22.99
CA GLY A 917 35.57 -2.40 -24.45
C GLY A 917 35.69 -3.76 -25.11
N ASP A 918 36.70 -3.94 -25.97
CA ASP A 918 37.12 -5.20 -26.57
C ASP A 918 38.09 -6.02 -25.71
N ALA A 919 38.58 -5.46 -24.60
CA ALA A 919 39.50 -6.13 -23.72
C ALA A 919 38.82 -7.11 -22.76
N TYR A 920 39.39 -8.31 -22.63
CA TYR A 920 38.88 -9.40 -21.82
C TYR A 920 39.83 -9.67 -20.63
N MET A 921 39.31 -9.58 -19.40
CA MET A 921 40.09 -9.67 -18.17
C MET A 921 39.72 -10.90 -17.34
N VAL A 922 40.73 -11.69 -16.96
CA VAL A 922 40.56 -12.89 -16.13
C VAL A 922 41.63 -12.91 -15.03
N SER A 923 41.27 -13.44 -13.86
CA SER A 923 42.19 -13.62 -12.73
C SER A 923 42.15 -15.05 -12.19
N SER A 924 43.28 -15.52 -11.65
CA SER A 924 43.34 -16.74 -10.83
C SER A 924 44.03 -16.45 -9.50
N GLY A 925 43.68 -17.21 -8.47
CA GLY A 925 44.10 -16.99 -7.07
C GLY A 925 43.18 -16.02 -6.30
N VAL A 926 42.09 -15.55 -6.91
CA VAL A 926 41.08 -14.66 -6.33
C VAL A 926 39.70 -15.05 -6.88
N PRO A 927 38.63 -15.09 -6.07
CA PRO A 927 38.57 -14.85 -4.61
C PRO A 927 39.11 -16.01 -3.77
N VAL A 928 39.30 -17.19 -4.36
CA VAL A 928 39.83 -18.36 -3.65
C VAL A 928 41.32 -18.50 -3.98
N LEU A 929 42.14 -18.58 -2.93
CA LEU A 929 43.58 -18.81 -3.04
C LEU A 929 43.86 -20.24 -3.53
N ASN A 930 44.77 -20.39 -4.48
CA ASN A 930 45.17 -21.70 -5.04
C ASN A 930 46.70 -21.91 -5.08
N ASP A 931 47.42 -21.26 -4.16
CA ASP A 931 48.89 -21.21 -4.09
C ASP A 931 49.50 -20.75 -5.43
N ASN A 932 50.73 -21.16 -5.74
CA ASN A 932 51.39 -20.80 -7.00
C ASN A 932 50.70 -21.34 -8.27
N ARG A 933 49.63 -22.14 -8.16
CA ARG A 933 48.92 -22.69 -9.32
C ARG A 933 48.19 -21.63 -10.14
N HIS A 934 47.85 -20.47 -9.57
CA HIS A 934 47.23 -19.37 -10.33
C HIS A 934 47.99 -19.00 -11.61
N ALA A 935 49.33 -19.08 -11.59
CA ALA A 935 50.14 -18.79 -12.77
C ALA A 935 50.02 -19.87 -13.85
N ALA A 936 49.91 -21.14 -13.45
CA ALA A 936 49.73 -22.25 -14.37
C ALA A 936 48.33 -22.23 -15.01
N GLU A 937 47.27 -21.98 -14.22
CA GLU A 937 45.88 -21.90 -14.72
C GLU A 937 45.74 -20.81 -15.78
N ILE A 938 46.25 -19.61 -15.50
CA ILE A 938 46.23 -18.50 -16.45
C ILE A 938 47.08 -18.77 -17.70
N ALA A 939 48.24 -19.43 -17.56
CA ALA A 939 49.10 -19.78 -18.69
C ALA A 939 48.45 -20.85 -19.59
N ASN A 940 47.79 -21.85 -19.02
CA ASN A 940 47.07 -22.89 -19.77
C ASN A 940 45.86 -22.31 -20.50
N MET A 941 45.06 -21.52 -19.79
CA MET A 941 43.93 -20.79 -20.36
C MET A 941 44.38 -19.88 -21.51
N ALA A 942 45.49 -19.16 -21.37
CA ALA A 942 46.02 -18.29 -22.42
C ALA A 942 46.41 -19.07 -23.69
N LEU A 943 47.02 -20.26 -23.55
CA LEU A 943 47.36 -21.13 -24.68
C LEU A 943 46.11 -21.70 -25.37
N ASP A 944 45.09 -22.10 -24.59
CA ASP A 944 43.82 -22.60 -25.10
C ASP A 944 43.04 -21.52 -25.86
N ILE A 945 42.95 -20.30 -25.30
CA ILE A 945 42.31 -19.16 -25.96
C ILE A 945 43.04 -18.81 -27.25
N LEU A 946 44.38 -18.75 -27.22
CA LEU A 946 45.18 -18.43 -28.40
C LEU A 946 44.99 -19.45 -29.54
N SER A 947 44.87 -20.74 -29.20
CA SER A 947 44.58 -21.81 -30.16
C SER A 947 43.17 -21.66 -30.77
N ALA A 948 42.16 -21.40 -29.93
CA ALA A 948 40.77 -21.25 -30.38
C ALA A 948 40.60 -20.04 -31.32
N VAL A 949 41.22 -18.90 -31.00
CA VAL A 949 41.17 -17.70 -31.86
C VAL A 949 41.80 -17.94 -33.22
N GLY A 950 42.86 -18.76 -33.30
CA GLY A 950 43.48 -19.13 -34.58
C GLY A 950 42.51 -19.81 -35.57
N THR A 951 41.43 -20.42 -35.07
CA THR A 951 40.40 -21.09 -35.87
C THR A 951 39.08 -20.31 -35.99
N PHE A 952 38.95 -19.20 -35.25
CA PHE A 952 37.72 -18.42 -35.18
C PHE A 952 37.55 -17.55 -36.43
N LYS A 953 36.33 -17.53 -37.00
CA LYS A 953 35.97 -16.71 -38.17
C LYS A 953 34.78 -15.81 -37.86
N MET A 954 34.87 -14.54 -38.26
CA MET A 954 33.76 -13.59 -38.12
C MET A 954 32.63 -13.92 -39.11
N ARG A 955 31.36 -13.82 -38.70
CA ARG A 955 30.22 -14.12 -39.59
C ARG A 955 30.06 -13.13 -40.75
N HIS A 956 30.26 -11.84 -40.48
CA HIS A 956 30.06 -10.77 -41.45
C HIS A 956 31.30 -10.49 -42.32
N MET A 957 32.50 -10.88 -41.87
CA MET A 957 33.77 -10.78 -42.62
C MET A 957 34.65 -12.03 -42.44
N PRO A 958 34.31 -13.17 -43.07
CA PRO A 958 34.99 -14.45 -42.85
C PRO A 958 36.45 -14.50 -43.34
N ASP A 959 36.83 -13.58 -44.24
CA ASP A 959 38.17 -13.51 -44.83
C ASP A 959 39.15 -12.66 -44.01
N VAL A 960 38.66 -11.92 -43.00
CA VAL A 960 39.49 -11.10 -42.11
C VAL A 960 39.78 -11.89 -40.82
N PRO A 961 41.03 -12.30 -40.57
CA PRO A 961 41.36 -13.06 -39.38
C PRO A 961 41.32 -12.19 -38.12
N VAL A 962 40.69 -12.68 -37.05
CA VAL A 962 40.69 -12.03 -35.73
C VAL A 962 42.05 -12.30 -35.09
N ARG A 963 42.77 -11.23 -34.76
CA ARG A 963 44.07 -11.29 -34.10
C ARG A 963 43.93 -10.76 -32.68
N ILE A 964 44.40 -11.53 -31.70
CA ILE A 964 44.47 -11.09 -30.31
C ILE A 964 45.91 -10.95 -29.87
N ARG A 965 46.14 -10.05 -28.92
CA ARG A 965 47.37 -9.96 -28.13
C ARG A 965 47.04 -10.25 -26.67
N ILE A 966 47.93 -10.94 -25.96
CA ILE A 966 47.70 -11.39 -24.59
C ILE A 966 48.83 -10.89 -23.69
N GLY A 967 48.49 -10.37 -22.52
CA GLY A 967 49.41 -9.96 -21.46
C GLY A 967 49.15 -10.73 -20.16
N LEU A 968 50.22 -11.26 -19.56
CA LEU A 968 50.19 -11.96 -18.28
C LEU A 968 51.12 -11.30 -17.27
N HIS A 969 50.62 -11.10 -16.05
CA HIS A 969 51.42 -10.63 -14.93
C HIS A 969 50.91 -11.19 -13.61
N THR A 970 51.83 -11.40 -12.66
CA THR A 970 51.55 -11.95 -11.34
C THR A 970 52.11 -11.04 -10.26
N GLY A 971 51.30 -10.76 -9.24
CA GLY A 971 51.65 -9.92 -8.10
C GLY A 971 50.47 -9.69 -7.13
N PRO A 972 50.65 -8.84 -6.10
CA PRO A 972 49.64 -8.60 -5.08
C PRO A 972 48.46 -7.77 -5.59
N VAL A 973 47.25 -8.13 -5.18
CA VAL A 973 46.00 -7.43 -5.55
C VAL A 973 45.07 -7.26 -4.35
N VAL A 974 44.25 -6.22 -4.37
CA VAL A 974 43.13 -6.03 -3.44
C VAL A 974 41.85 -6.26 -4.21
N ALA A 975 40.96 -7.11 -3.70
CA ALA A 975 39.69 -7.42 -4.33
C ALA A 975 38.52 -7.01 -3.45
N GLY A 976 37.43 -6.53 -4.04
CA GLY A 976 36.25 -6.12 -3.27
C GLY A 976 35.04 -5.83 -4.15
N VAL A 977 33.86 -5.78 -3.52
CA VAL A 977 32.61 -5.47 -4.20
C VAL A 977 32.38 -3.96 -4.24
N VAL A 978 32.17 -3.41 -5.43
CA VAL A 978 31.89 -1.99 -5.65
C VAL A 978 30.45 -1.82 -6.14
N GLY A 979 29.71 -0.89 -5.54
CA GLY A 979 28.32 -0.57 -5.88
C GLY A 979 27.28 -1.33 -5.05
N LEU A 980 26.22 -0.63 -4.64
CA LEU A 980 25.12 -1.20 -3.83
C LEU A 980 23.95 -1.70 -4.68
N THR A 981 23.70 -1.08 -5.83
CA THR A 981 22.56 -1.41 -6.72
C THR A 981 22.95 -2.39 -7.83
N MET A 982 24.21 -2.37 -8.28
CA MET A 982 24.80 -3.32 -9.21
C MET A 982 26.18 -3.72 -8.66
N PRO A 983 26.24 -4.67 -7.71
CA PRO A 983 27.50 -5.08 -7.10
C PRO A 983 28.42 -5.71 -8.16
N ARG A 984 29.66 -5.23 -8.25
CA ARG A 984 30.70 -5.80 -9.13
C ARG A 984 31.92 -6.18 -8.31
N TYR A 985 32.47 -7.36 -8.56
CA TYR A 985 33.69 -7.81 -7.91
C TYR A 985 34.92 -7.28 -8.67
N CYS A 986 35.54 -6.23 -8.15
CA CYS A 986 36.62 -5.51 -8.83
C CYS A 986 37.99 -5.83 -8.19
N LEU A 987 39.04 -5.82 -9.02
CA LEU A 987 40.43 -5.97 -8.60
C LEU A 987 41.16 -4.62 -8.69
N PHE A 988 41.92 -4.30 -7.66
CA PHE A 988 42.72 -3.09 -7.53
C PHE A 988 44.17 -3.42 -7.22
N GLY A 989 45.10 -2.71 -7.85
CA GLY A 989 46.53 -2.85 -7.56
C GLY A 989 47.41 -2.60 -8.77
N ASP A 990 48.69 -2.37 -8.51
CA ASP A 990 49.71 -2.14 -9.54
C ASP A 990 49.88 -3.35 -10.48
N THR A 991 49.55 -4.55 -10.00
CA THR A 991 49.50 -5.77 -10.81
C THR A 991 48.49 -5.67 -11.95
N VAL A 992 47.33 -5.02 -11.76
CA VAL A 992 46.32 -4.80 -12.82
C VAL A 992 46.89 -3.89 -13.92
N THR A 993 47.50 -2.77 -13.52
CA THR A 993 48.10 -1.82 -14.46
C THR A 993 49.28 -2.44 -15.22
N THR A 994 50.10 -3.24 -14.56
CA THR A 994 51.24 -3.92 -15.20
C THR A 994 50.77 -5.00 -16.17
N ALA A 995 49.74 -5.78 -15.82
CA ALA A 995 49.14 -6.79 -16.70
C ALA A 995 48.56 -6.17 -17.99
N SER A 996 47.81 -5.07 -17.85
CA SER A 996 47.29 -4.30 -19.00
C SER A 996 48.42 -3.78 -19.90
N ARG A 997 49.56 -3.35 -19.33
CA ARG A 997 50.72 -2.92 -20.12
C ARG A 997 51.43 -4.07 -20.83
N MET A 998 51.44 -5.27 -20.25
CA MET A 998 51.96 -6.46 -20.92
C MET A 998 51.12 -6.78 -22.16
N GLU A 999 49.80 -6.59 -22.08
CA GLU A 999 48.90 -6.75 -23.22
C GLU A 999 49.15 -5.66 -24.27
N SER A 1000 49.13 -4.38 -23.90
CA SER A 1000 49.24 -3.27 -24.85
C SER A 1000 50.57 -3.21 -25.59
N SER A 1001 51.65 -3.71 -24.98
CA SER A 1001 52.98 -3.84 -25.59
C SER A 1001 53.22 -5.19 -26.27
N GLY A 1002 52.20 -6.06 -26.29
CA GLY A 1002 52.23 -7.39 -26.90
C GLY A 1002 52.21 -7.35 -28.43
N LEU A 1003 52.58 -8.48 -29.04
CA LEU A 1003 52.50 -8.67 -30.48
C LEU A 1003 51.27 -9.54 -30.83
N PRO A 1004 50.70 -9.40 -32.04
CA PRO A 1004 49.60 -10.24 -32.49
C PRO A 1004 49.96 -11.73 -32.41
N TYR A 1005 49.03 -12.54 -31.91
CA TYR A 1005 49.21 -13.98 -31.70
C TYR A 1005 50.35 -14.38 -30.74
N ARG A 1006 50.77 -13.48 -29.85
CA ARG A 1006 51.77 -13.76 -28.82
C ARG A 1006 51.23 -13.54 -27.42
N ILE A 1007 51.71 -14.34 -26.48
CA ILE A 1007 51.44 -14.22 -25.05
C ILE A 1007 52.66 -13.56 -24.40
N HIS A 1008 52.50 -12.29 -24.03
CA HIS A 1008 53.53 -11.49 -23.39
C HIS A 1008 53.50 -11.69 -21.87
N VAL A 1009 54.62 -12.07 -21.28
CA VAL A 1009 54.68 -12.45 -19.87
C VAL A 1009 55.78 -11.67 -19.14
N HIS A 1010 55.43 -11.13 -17.98
CA HIS A 1010 56.38 -10.47 -17.10
C HIS A 1010 57.27 -11.49 -16.34
N GLN A 1011 58.49 -11.08 -15.95
CA GLN A 1011 59.46 -11.94 -15.24
C GLN A 1011 58.91 -12.56 -13.95
N SER A 1012 58.02 -11.87 -13.22
CA SER A 1012 57.39 -12.39 -11.99
C SER A 1012 56.58 -13.67 -12.25
N THR A 1013 55.79 -13.71 -13.32
CA THR A 1013 55.02 -14.89 -13.72
C THR A 1013 55.93 -16.01 -14.20
N VAL A 1014 56.98 -15.69 -14.97
CA VAL A 1014 57.95 -16.68 -15.47
C VAL A 1014 58.70 -17.37 -14.34
N LYS A 1015 59.05 -16.63 -13.28
CA LYS A 1015 59.69 -17.19 -12.08
C LYS A 1015 58.82 -18.30 -11.48
N ILE A 1016 57.52 -18.03 -11.29
CA ILE A 1016 56.57 -18.99 -10.73
C ILE A 1016 56.37 -20.19 -11.67
N LEU A 1017 56.25 -19.96 -12.98
CA LEU A 1017 56.11 -21.05 -13.96
C LEU A 1017 57.33 -21.97 -14.01
N ARG A 1018 58.54 -21.43 -13.81
CA ARG A 1018 59.78 -22.21 -13.70
C ARG A 1018 59.85 -23.00 -12.39
N GLU A 1019 59.44 -22.39 -11.28
CA GLU A 1019 59.38 -23.05 -9.97
C GLU A 1019 58.42 -24.24 -9.94
N LEU A 1020 57.29 -24.15 -10.67
CA LEU A 1020 56.32 -25.25 -10.79
C LEU A 1020 56.82 -26.45 -11.63
N ASN A 1021 57.87 -26.27 -12.45
CA ASN A 1021 58.50 -27.30 -13.28
C ASN A 1021 57.52 -28.13 -14.16
N LEU A 1022 56.54 -27.47 -14.78
CA LEU A 1022 55.46 -28.09 -15.58
C LEU A 1022 55.72 -28.12 -17.10
N GLY A 1023 56.97 -27.90 -17.55
CA GLY A 1023 57.36 -27.97 -18.97
C GLY A 1023 56.94 -26.77 -19.83
N TYR A 1024 56.80 -25.58 -19.27
CA TYR A 1024 56.48 -24.37 -20.05
C TYR A 1024 57.68 -23.86 -20.85
N LYS A 1025 57.46 -23.58 -22.14
CA LYS A 1025 58.47 -23.04 -23.06
C LYS A 1025 58.35 -21.52 -23.11
N VAL A 1026 59.37 -20.84 -22.59
CA VAL A 1026 59.45 -19.37 -22.54
C VAL A 1026 60.67 -18.87 -23.29
N GLU A 1027 60.48 -17.88 -24.17
CA GLU A 1027 61.55 -17.24 -24.93
C GLU A 1027 61.81 -15.84 -24.39
N LEU A 1028 63.08 -15.44 -24.28
CA LEU A 1028 63.44 -14.10 -23.84
C LEU A 1028 63.13 -13.08 -24.94
N ARG A 1029 62.23 -12.13 -24.67
CA ARG A 1029 61.94 -11.00 -25.58
C ARG A 1029 63.05 -9.94 -25.51
N GLY A 1030 63.64 -9.76 -24.33
CA GLY A 1030 64.65 -8.75 -24.03
C GLY A 1030 64.14 -7.70 -23.04
N ARG A 1031 64.92 -6.62 -22.92
CA ARG A 1031 64.64 -5.47 -22.05
C ARG A 1031 63.66 -4.53 -22.74
N THR A 1032 62.41 -4.52 -22.29
CA THR A 1032 61.33 -3.72 -22.87
C THR A 1032 61.00 -2.56 -21.94
N GLU A 1033 60.82 -1.36 -22.49
CA GLU A 1033 60.41 -0.19 -21.70
C GLU A 1033 58.93 -0.32 -21.31
N VAL A 1034 58.67 -0.57 -20.02
CA VAL A 1034 57.33 -0.56 -19.46
C VAL A 1034 57.07 0.84 -18.91
N ARG A 1035 56.21 1.60 -19.62
CA ARG A 1035 55.88 3.00 -19.32
C ARG A 1035 55.58 3.18 -17.83
N GLY A 1036 56.42 3.91 -17.08
CA GLY A 1036 56.23 4.17 -15.65
C GLY A 1036 56.89 3.18 -14.67
N LYS A 1037 57.50 2.08 -15.12
CA LYS A 1037 58.34 1.17 -14.31
C LYS A 1037 59.80 1.05 -14.77
N GLY A 1038 60.11 1.58 -15.96
CA GLY A 1038 61.44 1.54 -16.53
C GLY A 1038 61.65 0.34 -17.43
N ILE A 1039 62.90 -0.07 -17.60
CA ILE A 1039 63.28 -1.17 -18.50
C ILE A 1039 63.23 -2.49 -17.72
N GLU A 1040 62.27 -3.35 -18.05
CA GLU A 1040 62.09 -4.65 -17.38
C GLU A 1040 62.32 -5.81 -18.37
N GLU A 1041 62.74 -6.95 -17.84
CA GLU A 1041 62.92 -8.17 -18.62
C GLU A 1041 61.58 -8.88 -18.81
N THR A 1042 61.28 -9.20 -20.07
CA THR A 1042 59.99 -9.77 -20.49
C THR A 1042 60.19 -10.98 -21.39
N TYR A 1043 59.18 -11.85 -21.45
CA TYR A 1043 59.25 -13.14 -22.12
C TYR A 1043 58.02 -13.41 -22.98
N TRP A 1044 58.19 -14.27 -23.97
CA TRP A 1044 57.11 -14.86 -24.73
C TRP A 1044 56.82 -16.26 -24.22
N LEU A 1045 55.57 -16.55 -23.90
CA LEU A 1045 55.12 -17.92 -23.67
C LEU A 1045 54.76 -18.55 -25.03
N VAL A 1046 55.55 -19.54 -25.46
CA VAL A 1046 55.44 -20.14 -26.80
C VAL A 1046 54.85 -21.55 -26.80
N GLY A 1047 54.69 -22.18 -25.64
CA GLY A 1047 54.01 -23.46 -25.52
C GLY A 1047 54.27 -24.15 -24.18
N ARG A 1048 53.81 -25.40 -24.09
CA ARG A 1048 54.01 -26.29 -22.94
C ARG A 1048 54.19 -27.73 -23.43
N ASP A 1049 55.03 -28.49 -22.76
CA ASP A 1049 55.14 -29.93 -23.01
C ASP A 1049 53.80 -30.62 -22.72
N GLY A 1050 53.30 -31.40 -23.69
CA GLY A 1050 51.97 -32.03 -23.62
C GLY A 1050 50.81 -31.21 -24.20
N PHE A 1051 51.03 -29.97 -24.64
CA PHE A 1051 50.02 -29.18 -25.35
C PHE A 1051 49.98 -29.55 -26.84
N THR A 1052 48.90 -30.21 -27.29
CA THR A 1052 48.77 -30.77 -28.65
C THR A 1052 47.93 -29.91 -29.61
N LYS A 1053 47.32 -28.83 -29.13
CA LYS A 1053 46.46 -27.96 -29.95
C LYS A 1053 47.32 -27.02 -30.82
N PRO A 1054 46.92 -26.73 -32.07
CA PRO A 1054 47.70 -25.87 -32.96
C PRO A 1054 47.69 -24.42 -32.46
N LEU A 1055 48.85 -23.76 -32.45
CA LEU A 1055 48.99 -22.34 -32.16
C LEU A 1055 49.18 -21.55 -33.46
N PRO A 1056 48.54 -20.37 -33.61
CA PRO A 1056 48.68 -19.53 -34.79
C PRO A 1056 50.11 -19.01 -34.95
N VAL A 1057 50.57 -18.93 -36.21
CA VAL A 1057 51.89 -18.34 -36.54
C VAL A 1057 51.76 -16.82 -36.51
N PRO A 1058 52.60 -16.10 -35.75
CA PRO A 1058 52.56 -14.64 -35.72
C PRO A 1058 52.98 -14.06 -37.08
N PRO A 1059 52.42 -12.90 -37.46
CA PRO A 1059 52.86 -12.18 -38.66
C PRO A 1059 54.33 -11.73 -38.52
N GLU A 1060 55.09 -11.75 -39.63
CA GLU A 1060 56.47 -11.26 -39.66
C GLU A 1060 56.53 -9.77 -39.22
N PRO A 1061 57.53 -9.37 -38.41
CA PRO A 1061 57.67 -7.98 -37.98
C PRO A 1061 58.00 -7.11 -39.20
N GLY A 1062 57.08 -6.21 -39.56
CA GLY A 1062 57.26 -5.16 -40.56
C GLY A 1062 57.92 -3.92 -39.98
#